data_AF-A0A397HUD3-F1
#
_entry.id   AF-A0A397HUD3-F1
#
_cell.length_a   1.000
_cell.length_b   1.000
_cell.length_c   1.000
_cell.angle_alpha   90.00
_cell.angle_beta   90.00
_cell.angle_gamma   90.00
#
_symmetry.space_group_name_H-M   'P 1'
#
loop_
_entity.id
_entity.type
_entity.pdbx_description
1 polymer ?
#
loop_
_entity_poly.entity_id
_entity_poly.type
_entity_poly.pdbx_seq_one_letter_code
_entity_poly.pdbx_strand_id
1 'polypeptide(L)'
;MEGVCSTEIGTTRDEEKAFQWYLKSAKGGNSYGQFILGGCYRQGIGTTKDEEKAFQWYLKSAEGGNSDGQYNLGKYYHNGIGTTKDEEKAFQWYSKSAEGGNSDGQYNLGNCYRSGIGTTKNEEKAFHWYLKSAEGGNHKGQFNLGYCYQNEIGTAKDEEKAFHLYLKLAEGGNSKGQVYLGECYHFGIGTTKDDEKAFQWFLKSAEGGNHKGQFNLGYCYQNEIGTAKDEEKAFHLYLKLAEGGNSKGQVYLGECYHFGIGTTKDDEKAFQWFLKSAEGGNSEGQYNLGVCYYFEIGTTKDDKKTFQWFLKSAEGGINKGQFNLGWCYHHGIGTTKDEEKAFQWYLKSAEGGNSNGQVNLAGCYQNGIGTIKDEEKAFEWDLKSAESGNSHGQHNLGICYTKGFGTTKDEEKAFQWYLKSAEGGNSHGQFNLGKCYLHGIGTTKDEEKVVQWILKSAEGRNYSVQQTIEWFYREEIAISTIKRYQNKLKQNINRKDINLAHSNSPIKNLNGNKNHNCCICWQKNGCIEICKNFKDFGRCHDCGNLNLRTNVCKSCKYLELEYRRYYFMELNTFVQMTELRENANEWEIWRCIDYSELKDFEYLDKGGFGTVWKAEWKNMPEEIFEIYNSNHVALKKLKNSKVQELAEEFQANFYCRSKYVLPILGLTQDPTTTEYAIVSRYMKDGNLRNFLQQNKTLSWTERLWLLKSFISGLNVIHYKGYIHRDLHPGNLMITEVFDNFKFIRLGDLGFCRPVDEITSSGIYGVLPYIAPEILNENPYTQASDIYSVGIIMWVISTGKIPFSNRAYDCELILEILEGLRPKIQEGTPRCYVVLMEKCWHKDSSERPSAERVLALLNDWNHDLEVTGRRGPIGNSPIFLNVNQEMKKEDIQLSKVSPEVSIHPEASLISKLLPPLHNLTLDLSKFFDDI
;
A
#
# COMPACT_ATOMS: atom_id res chain seq x y z
N MET A 1 64.34 -1.50 6.32
CA MET A 1 65.46 -2.04 5.52
C MET A 1 65.44 -1.41 4.14
N GLU A 2 66.03 -0.23 4.04
CA GLU A 2 66.60 0.33 2.82
C GLU A 2 67.90 0.97 3.30
N GLY A 3 69.05 0.48 2.83
CA GLY A 3 70.33 0.89 3.38
C GLY A 3 71.41 -0.18 3.25
N VAL A 4 71.68 -0.60 2.01
CA VAL A 4 73.02 -1.09 1.64
C VAL A 4 73.39 -0.39 0.34
N CYS A 5 74.26 0.60 0.46
CA CYS A 5 75.04 1.34 -0.55
C CYS A 5 74.52 1.35 -1.99
N SER A 6 73.84 2.45 -2.35
CA SER A 6 73.89 3.01 -3.70
C SER A 6 74.93 4.14 -3.74
N THR A 7 76.12 3.83 -4.26
CA THR A 7 76.99 4.83 -4.89
C THR A 7 77.51 4.24 -6.18
N GLU A 8 77.32 5.01 -7.25
CA GLU A 8 77.65 4.74 -8.63
C GLU A 8 79.07 4.20 -8.82
N ILE A 9 79.20 3.01 -9.43
CA ILE A 9 80.16 2.60 -10.47
C ILE A 9 79.74 1.18 -10.91
N GLY A 10 79.54 0.98 -12.21
CA GLY A 10 79.02 -0.25 -12.81
C GLY A 10 79.84 -1.50 -12.49
N THR A 11 79.35 -2.32 -11.57
CA THR A 11 79.73 -3.73 -11.41
C THR A 11 78.45 -4.56 -11.33
N THR A 12 78.36 -5.61 -12.14
CA THR A 12 77.31 -6.63 -12.02
C THR A 12 77.36 -7.23 -10.62
N ARG A 13 76.22 -7.21 -9.91
CA ARG A 13 76.07 -7.80 -8.58
C ARG A 13 76.33 -9.31 -8.67
N ASP A 14 77.49 -9.76 -8.20
CA ASP A 14 77.83 -11.18 -8.13
C ASP A 14 77.17 -11.78 -6.88
N GLU A 15 75.90 -12.13 -7.00
CA GLU A 15 75.08 -12.69 -5.92
C GLU A 15 75.65 -14.00 -5.38
N GLU A 16 76.35 -14.77 -6.22
CA GLU A 16 77.01 -16.02 -5.85
C GLU A 16 78.24 -15.75 -4.95
N LYS A 17 79.08 -14.75 -5.29
CA LYS A 17 80.16 -14.32 -4.39
C LYS A 17 79.63 -13.76 -3.08
N ALA A 18 78.56 -12.96 -3.10
CA ALA A 18 77.93 -12.45 -1.89
C ALA A 18 77.43 -13.60 -0.99
N PHE A 19 76.79 -14.61 -1.59
CA PHE A 19 76.36 -15.81 -0.89
C PHE A 19 77.53 -16.55 -0.23
N GLN A 20 78.66 -16.73 -0.91
CA GLN A 20 79.83 -17.40 -0.32
C GLN A 20 80.40 -16.65 0.90
N TRP A 21 80.40 -15.31 0.88
CA TRP A 21 80.80 -14.50 2.04
C TRP A 21 79.84 -14.64 3.22
N TYR A 22 78.53 -14.61 2.97
CA TYR A 22 77.52 -14.85 4.02
C TYR A 22 77.61 -16.27 4.57
N LEU A 23 77.87 -17.26 3.71
CA LEU A 23 78.09 -18.65 4.13
C LEU A 23 79.29 -18.78 5.05
N LYS A 24 80.41 -18.11 4.72
CA LYS A 24 81.60 -18.09 5.59
C LYS A 24 81.32 -17.43 6.93
N SER A 25 80.64 -16.27 6.94
CA SER A 25 80.25 -15.55 8.15
C SER A 25 79.31 -16.36 9.04
N ALA A 26 78.29 -16.99 8.44
CA ALA A 26 77.31 -17.83 9.14
C ALA A 26 77.92 -19.09 9.75
N LYS A 27 78.84 -19.75 9.02
CA LYS A 27 79.63 -20.88 9.53
C LYS A 27 80.56 -20.48 10.67
N GLY A 28 81.03 -19.24 10.68
CA GLY A 28 81.80 -18.65 11.79
C GLY A 28 80.97 -18.30 13.04
N GLY A 29 79.66 -18.60 13.06
CA GLY A 29 78.80 -18.38 14.22
C GLY A 29 78.18 -16.99 14.33
N ASN A 30 78.39 -16.10 13.34
CA ASN A 30 77.80 -14.76 13.35
C ASN A 30 76.29 -14.83 13.14
N SER A 31 75.50 -14.45 14.14
CA SER A 31 74.03 -14.59 14.11
C SER A 31 73.35 -13.71 13.05
N TYR A 32 73.91 -12.54 12.73
CA TYR A 32 73.44 -11.71 11.63
C TYR A 32 73.77 -12.35 10.26
N GLY A 33 74.97 -12.88 10.10
CA GLY A 33 75.37 -13.64 8.91
C GLY A 33 74.49 -14.87 8.67
N GLN A 34 74.09 -15.58 9.74
CA GLN A 34 73.14 -16.68 9.68
C GLN A 34 71.74 -16.23 9.24
N PHE A 35 71.26 -15.08 9.74
CA PHE A 35 69.99 -14.49 9.31
C PHE A 35 70.00 -14.17 7.81
N ILE A 36 71.05 -13.49 7.33
CA ILE A 36 71.17 -13.13 5.91
C ILE A 36 71.25 -14.39 5.04
N LEU A 37 71.99 -15.41 5.47
CA LEU A 37 72.07 -16.68 4.76
C LEU A 37 70.71 -17.41 4.68
N GLY A 38 69.91 -17.38 5.75
CA GLY A 38 68.53 -17.85 5.72
C GLY A 38 67.69 -17.10 4.68
N GLY A 39 67.87 -15.77 4.58
CA GLY A 39 67.26 -14.94 3.54
C GLY A 39 67.66 -15.33 2.11
N CYS A 40 68.95 -15.63 1.89
CA CYS A 40 69.45 -16.10 0.60
C CYS A 40 68.78 -17.41 0.18
N TYR A 41 68.70 -18.41 1.07
CA TYR A 41 68.01 -19.68 0.77
C TYR A 41 66.50 -19.50 0.56
N ARG A 42 65.85 -18.60 1.31
CA ARG A 42 64.42 -18.30 1.12
C ARG A 42 64.13 -17.67 -0.25
N GLN A 43 65.01 -16.80 -0.73
CA GLN A 43 64.81 -16.02 -1.96
C GLN A 43 65.53 -16.61 -3.18
N GLY A 44 66.41 -17.59 -3.00
CA GLY A 44 67.27 -18.12 -4.07
C GLY A 44 68.34 -17.11 -4.53
N ILE A 45 68.80 -16.22 -3.65
CA ILE A 45 69.82 -15.22 -4.00
C ILE A 45 71.20 -15.86 -3.89
N GLY A 46 71.89 -16.00 -5.02
CA GLY A 46 73.21 -16.64 -5.11
C GLY A 46 73.22 -18.15 -4.80
N THR A 47 72.04 -18.78 -4.70
CA THR A 47 71.85 -20.23 -4.46
C THR A 47 70.45 -20.67 -4.91
N THR A 48 70.13 -21.96 -4.86
CA THR A 48 68.77 -22.44 -5.13
C THR A 48 67.85 -22.20 -3.93
N LYS A 49 66.58 -21.87 -4.20
CA LYS A 49 65.58 -21.67 -3.16
C LYS A 49 65.38 -22.96 -2.35
N ASP A 50 65.51 -22.88 -1.04
CA ASP A 50 65.42 -24.02 -0.12
C ASP A 50 64.87 -23.57 1.25
N GLU A 51 63.58 -23.81 1.48
CA GLU A 51 62.88 -23.36 2.69
C GLU A 51 63.32 -24.13 3.95
N GLU A 52 63.76 -25.38 3.81
CA GLU A 52 64.26 -26.18 4.93
C GLU A 52 65.64 -25.68 5.38
N LYS A 53 66.54 -25.40 4.43
CA LYS A 53 67.81 -24.75 4.77
C LYS A 53 67.61 -23.33 5.32
N ALA A 54 66.66 -22.57 4.77
CA ALA A 54 66.31 -21.26 5.31
C ALA A 54 65.87 -21.36 6.78
N PHE A 55 64.99 -22.33 7.10
CA PHE A 55 64.56 -22.62 8.45
C PHE A 55 65.74 -22.93 9.38
N GLN A 56 66.64 -23.84 8.99
CA GLN A 56 67.79 -24.23 9.81
C GLN A 56 68.74 -23.05 10.10
N TRP A 57 68.94 -22.15 9.14
CA TRP A 57 69.78 -20.96 9.35
C TRP A 57 69.08 -19.87 10.17
N TYR A 58 67.77 -19.67 10.00
CA TYR A 58 67.00 -18.81 10.89
C TYR A 58 66.96 -19.33 12.32
N LEU A 59 66.90 -20.66 12.52
CA LEU A 59 66.99 -21.29 13.83
C LEU A 59 68.30 -20.94 14.54
N LYS A 60 69.44 -21.16 13.88
CA LYS A 60 70.76 -20.83 14.41
C LYS A 60 70.90 -19.34 14.72
N SER A 61 70.41 -18.49 13.82
CA SER A 61 70.41 -17.04 14.00
C SER A 61 69.59 -16.60 15.22
N ALA A 62 68.40 -17.19 15.39
CA ALA A 62 67.49 -16.90 16.48
C ALA A 62 68.02 -17.35 17.84
N GLU A 63 68.63 -18.54 17.89
CA GLU A 63 69.35 -19.06 19.06
C GLU A 63 70.57 -18.19 19.41
N GLY A 64 71.26 -17.64 18.41
CA GLY A 64 72.33 -16.65 18.55
C GLY A 64 71.85 -15.24 18.94
N GLY A 65 70.58 -15.08 19.33
CA GLY A 65 70.02 -13.83 19.87
C GLY A 65 69.65 -12.75 18.84
N ASN A 66 69.72 -13.03 17.53
CA ASN A 66 69.38 -12.04 16.52
C ASN A 66 67.86 -11.86 16.40
N SER A 67 67.36 -10.64 16.64
CA SER A 67 65.91 -10.38 16.71
C SER A 67 65.20 -10.50 15.35
N ASP A 68 65.87 -10.23 14.22
CA ASP A 68 65.35 -10.47 12.88
C ASP A 68 65.25 -11.99 12.58
N GLY A 69 66.25 -12.76 13.00
CA GLY A 69 66.26 -14.23 12.95
C GLY A 69 65.12 -14.83 13.77
N GLN A 70 64.91 -14.34 14.99
CA GLN A 70 63.80 -14.75 15.86
C GLN A 70 62.43 -14.44 15.24
N TYR A 71 62.25 -13.26 14.64
CA TYR A 71 61.02 -12.91 13.93
C TYR A 71 60.75 -13.86 12.76
N ASN A 72 61.75 -14.10 11.90
CA ASN A 72 61.58 -14.98 10.74
C ASN A 72 61.34 -16.42 11.18
N LEU A 73 62.01 -16.92 12.22
CA LEU A 73 61.75 -18.24 12.76
C LEU A 73 60.31 -18.36 13.31
N GLY A 74 59.82 -17.35 14.01
CA GLY A 74 58.42 -17.29 14.44
C GLY A 74 57.45 -17.37 13.26
N LYS A 75 57.76 -16.69 12.14
CA LYS A 75 56.97 -16.78 10.89
C LYS A 75 57.00 -18.17 10.26
N TYR A 76 58.13 -18.87 10.32
CA TYR A 76 58.25 -20.23 9.77
C TYR A 76 57.41 -21.22 10.59
N TYR A 77 57.46 -21.16 11.92
CA TYR A 77 56.59 -21.95 12.78
C TYR A 77 55.10 -21.59 12.63
N HIS A 78 54.76 -20.31 12.51
CA HIS A 78 53.36 -19.88 12.34
C HIS A 78 52.72 -20.43 11.05
N ASN A 79 53.50 -20.52 9.97
CA ASN A 79 53.01 -20.94 8.66
C ASN A 79 53.34 -22.40 8.29
N GLY A 80 54.15 -23.11 9.10
CA GLY A 80 54.65 -24.44 8.76
C GLY A 80 55.55 -24.46 7.51
N ILE A 81 56.36 -23.42 7.32
CA ILE A 81 57.28 -23.32 6.17
C ILE A 81 58.59 -23.99 6.56
N GLY A 82 59.06 -24.99 5.81
CA GLY A 82 60.30 -25.71 6.12
C GLY A 82 60.29 -26.47 7.45
N THR A 83 59.14 -26.56 8.12
CA THR A 83 58.92 -27.25 9.41
C THR A 83 57.41 -27.50 9.61
N THR A 84 57.01 -28.18 10.67
CA THR A 84 55.59 -28.33 11.03
C THR A 84 55.04 -27.05 11.67
N LYS A 85 53.80 -26.66 11.32
CA LYS A 85 53.12 -25.51 11.94
C LYS A 85 53.03 -25.70 13.46
N ASP A 86 53.45 -24.71 14.23
CA ASP A 86 53.52 -24.73 15.69
C ASP A 86 53.28 -23.32 16.24
N GLU A 87 52.05 -23.04 16.68
CA GLU A 87 51.64 -21.69 17.10
C GLU A 87 52.27 -21.28 18.44
N GLU A 88 52.53 -22.23 19.32
CA GLU A 88 53.16 -21.98 20.62
C GLU A 88 54.63 -21.57 20.42
N LYS A 89 55.39 -22.28 19.58
CA LYS A 89 56.75 -21.87 19.22
C LYS A 89 56.77 -20.55 18.46
N ALA A 90 55.80 -20.32 17.58
CA ALA A 90 55.68 -19.03 16.90
C ALA A 90 55.53 -17.88 17.91
N PHE A 91 54.63 -18.03 18.88
CA PHE A 91 54.44 -17.06 19.96
C PHE A 91 55.72 -16.85 20.79
N GLN A 92 56.41 -17.92 21.18
CA GLN A 92 57.66 -17.82 21.94
C GLN A 92 58.76 -17.06 21.17
N TRP A 93 58.93 -17.32 19.88
CA TRP A 93 59.94 -16.65 19.06
C TRP A 93 59.56 -15.20 18.71
N TYR A 94 58.28 -14.92 18.47
CA TYR A 94 57.81 -13.54 18.36
C TYR A 94 57.99 -12.76 19.66
N SER A 95 57.78 -13.40 20.82
CA SER A 95 58.04 -12.79 22.14
C SER A 95 59.50 -12.37 22.30
N LYS A 96 60.44 -13.28 22.04
CA LYS A 96 61.88 -12.98 22.07
C LYS A 96 62.27 -11.87 21.09
N SER A 97 61.75 -11.93 19.87
CA SER A 97 62.02 -10.92 18.83
C SER A 97 61.50 -9.53 19.25
N ALA A 98 60.29 -9.47 19.83
CA ALA A 98 59.65 -8.25 20.28
C ALA A 98 60.39 -7.61 21.48
N GLU A 99 60.84 -8.44 22.43
CA GLU A 99 61.69 -8.03 23.55
C GLU A 99 63.06 -7.54 23.08
N GLY A 100 63.61 -8.14 22.02
CA GLY A 100 64.81 -7.69 21.32
C GLY A 100 64.63 -6.42 20.47
N GLY A 101 63.49 -5.73 20.58
CA GLY A 101 63.23 -4.44 19.93
C GLY A 101 62.85 -4.49 18.46
N ASN A 102 62.62 -5.68 17.89
CA ASN A 102 62.22 -5.80 16.48
C ASN A 102 60.75 -5.39 16.29
N SER A 103 60.50 -4.35 15.49
CA SER A 103 59.16 -3.78 15.36
C SER A 103 58.18 -4.68 14.60
N ASP A 104 58.64 -5.55 13.69
CA ASP A 104 57.83 -6.60 13.06
C ASP A 104 57.50 -7.73 14.07
N GLY A 105 58.44 -8.09 14.93
CA GLY A 105 58.24 -9.02 16.05
C GLY A 105 57.18 -8.50 17.02
N GLN A 106 57.27 -7.22 17.42
CA GLN A 106 56.28 -6.56 18.28
C GLN A 106 54.89 -6.55 17.64
N TYR A 107 54.78 -6.23 16.34
CA TYR A 107 53.51 -6.28 15.60
C TYR A 107 52.90 -7.69 15.63
N ASN A 108 53.69 -8.72 15.34
CA ASN A 108 53.17 -10.10 15.29
C ASN A 108 52.85 -10.65 16.68
N LEU A 109 53.58 -10.24 17.71
CA LEU A 109 53.22 -10.54 19.10
C LEU A 109 51.89 -9.90 19.49
N GLY A 110 51.64 -8.66 19.05
CA GLY A 110 50.34 -8.01 19.17
C GLY A 110 49.22 -8.82 18.49
N ASN A 111 49.46 -9.32 17.27
CA ASN A 111 48.51 -10.22 16.57
C ASN A 111 48.25 -11.53 17.33
N CYS A 112 49.29 -12.10 17.95
CA CYS A 112 49.15 -13.31 18.75
C CYS A 112 48.22 -13.09 19.94
N TYR A 113 48.42 -12.01 20.70
CA TYR A 113 47.52 -11.64 21.80
C TYR A 113 46.12 -11.27 21.33
N ARG A 114 45.97 -10.57 20.20
CA ARG A 114 44.65 -10.20 19.67
C ARG A 114 43.83 -11.42 19.23
N SER A 115 44.48 -12.42 18.65
CA SER A 115 43.81 -13.56 18.00
C SER A 115 43.89 -14.86 18.81
N GLY A 116 44.65 -14.87 19.93
CA GLY A 116 44.89 -16.07 20.72
C GLY A 116 45.81 -17.10 20.04
N ILE A 117 46.76 -16.66 19.20
CA ILE A 117 47.68 -17.56 18.49
C ILE A 117 48.81 -17.94 19.44
N GLY A 118 48.89 -19.22 19.82
CA GLY A 118 49.91 -19.74 20.75
C GLY A 118 49.83 -19.18 22.17
N THR A 119 48.75 -18.45 22.50
CA THR A 119 48.51 -17.82 23.82
C THR A 119 47.02 -17.53 24.02
N THR A 120 46.61 -17.14 25.21
CA THR A 120 45.24 -16.69 25.47
C THR A 120 45.01 -15.28 24.91
N LYS A 121 43.82 -15.03 24.32
CA LYS A 121 43.44 -13.71 23.81
C LYS A 121 43.55 -12.64 24.92
N ASN A 122 44.20 -11.52 24.63
CA ASN A 122 44.35 -10.39 25.54
C ASN A 122 44.50 -9.08 24.74
N GLU A 123 43.46 -8.25 24.74
CA GLU A 123 43.42 -7.04 23.91
C GLU A 123 44.32 -5.92 24.45
N GLU A 124 44.47 -5.78 25.77
CA GLU A 124 45.36 -4.80 26.39
C GLU A 124 46.83 -5.07 26.03
N LYS A 125 47.26 -6.33 26.10
CA LYS A 125 48.61 -6.73 25.66
C LYS A 125 48.78 -6.54 24.16
N ALA A 126 47.75 -6.82 23.36
CA ALA A 126 47.80 -6.57 21.93
C ALA A 126 48.03 -5.08 21.63
N PHE A 127 47.25 -4.20 22.26
CA PHE A 127 47.39 -2.75 22.17
C PHE A 127 48.80 -2.30 22.56
N HIS A 128 49.32 -2.75 23.69
CA HIS A 128 50.68 -2.41 24.16
C HIS A 128 51.77 -2.77 23.15
N TRP A 129 51.68 -3.95 22.54
CA TRP A 129 52.67 -4.38 21.54
C TRP A 129 52.51 -3.68 20.19
N TYR A 130 51.28 -3.34 19.78
CA TYR A 130 51.06 -2.49 18.61
C TYR A 130 51.61 -1.07 18.83
N LEU A 131 51.46 -0.51 20.03
CA LEU A 131 52.03 0.79 20.39
C LEU A 131 53.56 0.79 20.25
N LYS A 132 54.24 -0.19 20.86
CA LYS A 132 55.69 -0.35 20.72
C LYS A 132 56.14 -0.52 19.26
N SER A 133 55.40 -1.34 18.51
CA SER A 133 55.67 -1.54 17.07
C SER A 133 55.52 -0.24 16.27
N ALA A 134 54.50 0.56 16.59
CA ALA A 134 54.23 1.85 15.96
C ALA A 134 55.30 2.90 16.28
N GLU A 135 55.76 2.96 17.53
CA GLU A 135 56.89 3.78 17.99
C GLU A 135 58.19 3.39 17.29
N GLY A 136 58.40 2.10 17.05
CA GLY A 136 59.49 1.55 16.23
C GLY A 136 59.36 1.80 14.72
N GLY A 137 58.41 2.64 14.29
CA GLY A 137 58.22 3.05 12.89
C GLY A 137 57.54 1.99 11.99
N ASN A 138 56.98 0.92 12.56
CA ASN A 138 56.31 -0.11 11.76
C ASN A 138 54.95 0.38 11.28
N HIS A 139 54.76 0.49 9.96
CA HIS A 139 53.50 0.95 9.39
C HIS A 139 52.31 0.01 9.69
N LYS A 140 52.52 -1.30 9.86
CA LYS A 140 51.46 -2.25 10.25
C LYS A 140 51.10 -2.08 11.73
N GLY A 141 52.10 -1.81 12.58
CA GLY A 141 51.93 -1.43 13.97
C GLY A 141 51.12 -0.14 14.11
N GLN A 142 51.50 0.92 13.39
CA GLN A 142 50.78 2.20 13.36
C GLN A 142 49.33 2.04 12.89
N PHE A 143 49.10 1.23 11.85
CA PHE A 143 47.77 0.94 11.34
C PHE A 143 46.90 0.25 12.40
N ASN A 144 47.40 -0.83 13.00
CA ASN A 144 46.66 -1.56 14.01
C ASN A 144 46.45 -0.75 15.30
N LEU A 145 47.39 0.13 15.65
CA LEU A 145 47.22 1.06 16.76
C LEU A 145 46.06 2.03 16.50
N GLY A 146 45.98 2.61 15.30
CA GLY A 146 44.84 3.44 14.89
C GLY A 146 43.53 2.67 14.94
N TYR A 147 43.55 1.42 14.47
CA TYR A 147 42.39 0.53 14.53
C TYR A 147 41.94 0.22 15.97
N CYS A 148 42.89 0.07 16.91
CA CYS A 148 42.57 -0.15 18.32
C CYS A 148 41.90 1.07 18.96
N TYR A 149 42.43 2.28 18.71
CA TYR A 149 41.81 3.52 19.18
C TYR A 149 40.42 3.75 18.60
N GLN A 150 40.19 3.40 17.33
CA GLN A 150 38.89 3.57 16.69
C GLN A 150 37.81 2.61 17.23
N ASN A 151 38.18 1.39 17.63
CA ASN A 151 37.25 0.29 17.95
C ASN A 151 37.30 -0.14 19.43
N GLU A 152 37.93 0.64 20.31
CA GLU A 152 38.03 0.34 21.75
C GLU A 152 38.69 -1.02 22.06
N ILE A 153 39.75 -1.38 21.31
CA ILE A 153 40.44 -2.66 21.49
C ILE A 153 41.63 -2.46 22.43
N GLY A 154 41.50 -2.92 23.67
CA GLY A 154 42.56 -2.86 24.68
C GLY A 154 42.91 -1.45 25.19
N THR A 155 42.15 -0.43 24.75
CA THR A 155 42.25 0.97 25.17
C THR A 155 40.88 1.64 25.02
N ALA A 156 40.65 2.73 25.74
CA ALA A 156 39.48 3.59 25.49
C ALA A 156 39.48 4.13 24.05
N LYS A 157 38.28 4.30 23.49
CA LYS A 157 38.06 4.83 22.15
C LYS A 157 38.61 6.26 22.04
N ASP A 158 39.41 6.53 21.00
CA ASP A 158 40.04 7.84 20.73
C ASP A 158 40.16 8.06 19.21
N GLU A 159 39.10 8.59 18.61
CA GLU A 159 39.03 8.74 17.15
C GLU A 159 40.04 9.77 16.62
N GLU A 160 40.39 10.80 17.40
CA GLU A 160 41.38 11.81 17.01
C GLU A 160 42.77 11.18 16.88
N LYS A 161 43.19 10.34 17.85
CA LYS A 161 44.46 9.60 17.73
C LYS A 161 44.44 8.62 16.56
N ALA A 162 43.32 7.95 16.32
CA ALA A 162 43.18 7.08 15.15
C ALA A 162 43.36 7.86 13.84
N PHE A 163 42.68 9.01 13.72
CA PHE A 163 42.81 9.91 12.57
C PHE A 163 44.24 10.35 12.34
N HIS A 164 44.96 10.81 13.37
CA HIS A 164 46.35 11.24 13.25
C HIS A 164 47.30 10.11 12.81
N LEU A 165 47.07 8.87 13.27
CA LEU A 165 47.85 7.71 12.85
C LEU A 165 47.60 7.36 11.38
N TYR A 166 46.35 7.39 10.93
CA TYR A 166 46.01 7.15 9.53
C TYR A 166 46.51 8.28 8.62
N LEU A 167 46.45 9.53 9.08
CA LEU A 167 47.00 10.69 8.38
C LEU A 167 48.49 10.52 8.11
N LYS A 168 49.26 10.22 9.15
CA LYS A 168 50.70 9.98 9.03
C LYS A 168 51.03 8.83 8.05
N LEU A 169 50.25 7.74 8.09
CA LEU A 169 50.41 6.62 7.15
C LEU A 169 50.09 7.03 5.71
N ALA A 170 49.01 7.77 5.50
CA ALA A 170 48.56 8.19 4.18
C ALA A 170 49.53 9.18 3.52
N GLU A 171 50.04 10.14 4.28
CA GLU A 171 51.07 11.10 3.85
C GLU A 171 52.40 10.39 3.52
N GLY A 172 52.71 9.32 4.24
CA GLY A 172 53.84 8.42 3.93
C GLY A 172 53.63 7.53 2.70
N GLY A 173 52.55 7.71 1.93
CA GLY A 173 52.26 6.96 0.70
C GLY A 173 51.69 5.56 0.94
N ASN A 174 51.34 5.20 2.19
CA ASN A 174 50.77 3.88 2.46
C ASN A 174 49.33 3.80 1.93
N SER A 175 49.09 2.96 0.92
CA SER A 175 47.78 2.88 0.28
C SER A 175 46.66 2.40 1.21
N LYS A 176 46.94 1.58 2.23
CA LYS A 176 45.94 1.25 3.26
C LYS A 176 45.65 2.46 4.15
N GLY A 177 46.67 3.20 4.58
CA GLY A 177 46.51 4.46 5.32
C GLY A 177 45.65 5.46 4.56
N GLN A 178 45.87 5.62 3.25
CA GLN A 178 45.08 6.49 2.38
C GLN A 178 43.59 6.10 2.35
N VAL A 179 43.26 4.80 2.27
CA VAL A 179 41.86 4.35 2.37
C VAL A 179 41.23 4.73 3.70
N TYR A 180 41.90 4.42 4.82
CA TYR A 180 41.32 4.67 6.15
C TYR A 180 41.22 6.16 6.46
N LEU A 181 42.16 6.97 5.98
CA LEU A 181 42.04 8.43 6.07
C LEU A 181 40.85 8.94 5.24
N GLY A 182 40.63 8.38 4.04
CA GLY A 182 39.44 8.68 3.25
C GLY A 182 38.15 8.31 3.98
N GLU A 183 38.11 7.16 4.65
CA GLU A 183 36.98 6.74 5.49
C GLU A 183 36.78 7.70 6.68
N CYS A 184 37.85 8.15 7.34
CA CYS A 184 37.76 9.16 8.39
C CYS A 184 37.12 10.45 7.92
N TYR A 185 37.51 10.96 6.75
CA TYR A 185 36.88 12.15 6.18
C TYR A 185 35.43 11.91 5.75
N HIS A 186 35.10 10.75 5.19
CA HIS A 186 33.74 10.45 4.74
C HIS A 186 32.75 10.32 5.92
N PHE A 187 33.17 9.66 7.01
CA PHE A 187 32.32 9.39 8.17
C PHE A 187 32.49 10.41 9.31
N GLY A 188 33.47 11.31 9.23
CA GLY A 188 33.80 12.24 10.31
C GLY A 188 34.43 11.58 11.53
N ILE A 189 35.23 10.52 11.33
CA ILE A 189 35.88 9.77 12.43
C ILE A 189 37.15 10.53 12.83
N GLY A 190 37.13 11.15 14.01
CA GLY A 190 38.26 11.92 14.54
C GLY A 190 38.57 13.23 13.80
N THR A 191 37.68 13.64 12.88
CA THR A 191 37.77 14.88 12.10
C THR A 191 36.37 15.33 11.68
N THR A 192 36.21 16.57 11.21
CA THR A 192 34.97 16.98 10.54
C THR A 192 34.80 16.21 9.23
N LYS A 193 33.56 15.80 8.93
CA LYS A 193 33.20 15.16 7.66
C LYS A 193 33.55 16.06 6.47
N ASP A 194 34.21 15.49 5.46
CA ASP A 194 34.70 16.18 4.26
C ASP A 194 34.77 15.19 3.09
N ASP A 195 33.68 15.07 2.33
CA ASP A 195 33.59 14.08 1.25
C ASP A 195 34.56 14.37 0.10
N GLU A 196 34.94 15.63 -0.14
CA GLU A 196 35.92 16.02 -1.16
C GLU A 196 37.31 15.50 -0.81
N LYS A 197 37.76 15.69 0.44
CA LYS A 197 39.02 15.08 0.90
C LYS A 197 38.96 13.56 0.89
N ALA A 198 37.82 12.97 1.25
CA ALA A 198 37.66 11.52 1.17
C ALA A 198 37.89 11.00 -0.25
N PHE A 199 37.25 11.63 -1.24
CA PHE A 199 37.43 11.34 -2.65
C PHE A 199 38.90 11.43 -3.08
N GLN A 200 39.61 12.51 -2.72
CA GLN A 200 41.02 12.70 -3.08
C GLN A 200 41.93 11.59 -2.50
N TRP A 201 41.67 11.14 -1.27
CA TRP A 201 42.45 10.06 -0.66
C TRP A 201 42.11 8.69 -1.24
N PHE A 202 40.85 8.42 -1.57
CA PHE A 202 40.47 7.20 -2.30
C PHE A 202 41.08 7.16 -3.70
N LEU A 203 41.11 8.30 -4.41
CA LEU A 203 41.76 8.42 -5.72
C LEU A 203 43.26 8.09 -5.63
N LYS A 204 44.00 8.72 -4.72
CA LYS A 204 45.43 8.42 -4.49
C LYS A 204 45.65 6.94 -4.18
N SER A 205 44.79 6.35 -3.35
CA SER A 205 44.87 4.94 -3.03
C SER A 205 44.59 4.05 -4.25
N ALA A 206 43.63 4.42 -5.09
CA ALA A 206 43.25 3.68 -6.28
C ALA A 206 44.33 3.72 -7.37
N GLU A 207 44.97 4.88 -7.56
CA GLU A 207 46.13 5.09 -8.44
C GLU A 207 47.33 4.26 -7.99
N GLY A 208 47.53 4.11 -6.68
CA GLY A 208 48.49 3.19 -6.08
C GLY A 208 48.13 1.70 -6.23
N GLY A 209 47.08 1.35 -6.98
CA GLY A 209 46.67 -0.03 -7.25
C GLY A 209 45.92 -0.72 -6.10
N ASN A 210 45.57 -0.01 -5.03
CA ASN A 210 44.85 -0.60 -3.91
C ASN A 210 43.40 -0.90 -4.28
N HIS A 211 42.99 -2.15 -4.08
CA HIS A 211 41.70 -2.64 -4.56
C HIS A 211 40.54 -2.06 -3.74
N LYS A 212 40.76 -1.80 -2.43
CA LYS A 212 39.79 -1.12 -1.56
C LYS A 212 39.68 0.36 -1.91
N GLY A 213 40.78 1.00 -2.29
CA GLY A 213 40.79 2.36 -2.84
C GLY A 213 40.01 2.48 -4.15
N GLN A 214 40.26 1.57 -5.10
CA GLN A 214 39.52 1.50 -6.37
C GLN A 214 38.02 1.28 -6.16
N PHE A 215 37.66 0.41 -5.21
CA PHE A 215 36.28 0.17 -4.84
C PHE A 215 35.62 1.43 -4.27
N ASN A 216 36.23 2.05 -3.26
CA ASN A 216 35.68 3.28 -2.64
C ASN A 216 35.61 4.43 -3.64
N LEU A 217 36.55 4.53 -4.59
CA LEU A 217 36.51 5.52 -5.67
C LEU A 217 35.30 5.28 -6.60
N GLY A 218 35.05 4.03 -6.99
CA GLY A 218 33.86 3.68 -7.77
C GLY A 218 32.57 4.02 -7.02
N TYR A 219 32.53 3.73 -5.72
CA TYR A 219 31.41 4.09 -4.85
C TYR A 219 31.18 5.61 -4.77
N CYS A 220 32.25 6.40 -4.73
CA CYS A 220 32.15 7.85 -4.74
C CYS A 220 31.54 8.39 -6.03
N TYR A 221 32.00 7.89 -7.18
CA TYR A 221 31.44 8.27 -8.48
C TYR A 221 29.97 7.86 -8.63
N GLN A 222 29.58 6.70 -8.10
CA GLN A 222 28.20 6.22 -8.17
C GLN A 222 27.22 7.05 -7.31
N ASN A 223 27.68 7.55 -6.16
CA ASN A 223 26.81 8.16 -5.13
C ASN A 223 27.05 9.67 -4.91
N GLU A 224 27.79 10.33 -5.80
CA GLU A 224 28.09 11.78 -5.70
C GLU A 224 28.81 12.16 -4.39
N ILE A 225 29.75 11.33 -3.95
CA ILE A 225 30.50 11.57 -2.70
C ILE A 225 31.80 12.30 -3.05
N GLY A 226 31.85 13.60 -2.77
CA GLY A 226 33.05 14.43 -2.96
C GLY A 226 33.41 14.71 -4.42
N THR A 227 32.60 14.23 -5.37
CA THR A 227 32.76 14.40 -6.80
C THR A 227 31.39 14.32 -7.49
N ALA A 228 31.30 14.83 -8.72
CA ALA A 228 30.07 14.71 -9.51
C ALA A 228 29.79 13.23 -9.83
N LYS A 229 28.50 12.87 -9.84
CA LYS A 229 28.06 11.51 -10.18
C LYS A 229 28.53 11.12 -11.59
N ASP A 230 29.18 9.96 -11.71
CA ASP A 230 29.72 9.43 -12.96
C ASP A 230 29.65 7.89 -12.95
N GLU A 231 28.50 7.36 -13.35
CA GLU A 231 28.26 5.91 -13.28
C GLU A 231 29.14 5.12 -14.27
N GLU A 232 29.54 5.71 -15.39
CA GLU A 232 30.45 5.06 -16.36
C GLU A 232 31.84 4.85 -15.76
N LYS A 233 32.40 5.85 -15.06
CA LYS A 233 33.66 5.67 -14.33
C LYS A 233 33.55 4.64 -13.21
N ALA A 234 32.44 4.63 -12.48
CA ALA A 234 32.18 3.62 -11.46
C ALA A 234 32.17 2.21 -12.07
N PHE A 235 31.43 2.02 -13.16
CA PHE A 235 31.37 0.77 -13.91
C PHE A 235 32.77 0.30 -14.34
N HIS A 236 33.58 1.17 -14.95
CA HIS A 236 34.93 0.82 -15.38
C HIS A 236 35.87 0.43 -14.22
N LEU A 237 35.74 1.08 -13.06
CA LEU A 237 36.51 0.71 -11.86
C LEU A 237 36.11 -0.68 -11.33
N TYR A 238 34.81 -0.96 -11.25
CA TYR A 238 34.33 -2.28 -10.82
C TYR A 238 34.67 -3.37 -11.82
N LEU A 239 34.61 -3.08 -13.13
CA LEU A 239 35.02 -3.98 -14.20
C LEU A 239 36.48 -4.41 -14.04
N LYS A 240 37.38 -3.43 -13.88
CA LYS A 240 38.81 -3.69 -13.66
C LYS A 240 39.07 -4.53 -12.41
N LEU A 241 38.35 -4.28 -11.31
CA LEU A 241 38.44 -5.09 -10.08
C LEU A 241 37.96 -6.52 -10.31
N ALA A 242 36.82 -6.69 -10.98
CA ALA A 242 36.19 -7.98 -11.22
C ALA A 242 37.04 -8.87 -12.14
N GLU A 243 37.60 -8.29 -13.22
CA GLU A 243 38.54 -8.94 -14.14
C GLU A 243 39.85 -9.33 -13.44
N GLY A 244 40.32 -8.51 -12.50
CA GLY A 244 41.44 -8.82 -11.61
C GLY A 244 41.16 -9.93 -10.58
N GLY A 245 39.97 -10.54 -10.60
CA GLY A 245 39.59 -11.65 -9.71
C GLY A 245 39.10 -11.20 -8.33
N ASN A 246 38.90 -9.89 -8.09
CA ASN A 246 38.41 -9.40 -6.82
C ASN A 246 36.92 -9.76 -6.64
N SER A 247 36.60 -10.57 -5.64
CA SER A 247 35.23 -11.07 -5.44
C SER A 247 34.21 -9.98 -5.09
N LYS A 248 34.62 -8.91 -4.40
CA LYS A 248 33.74 -7.74 -4.18
C LYS A 248 33.50 -7.00 -5.50
N GLY A 249 34.55 -6.74 -6.28
CA GLY A 249 34.42 -6.15 -7.62
C GLY A 249 33.45 -6.92 -8.52
N GLN A 250 33.49 -8.26 -8.47
CA GLN A 250 32.55 -9.13 -9.19
C GLN A 250 31.10 -8.93 -8.75
N VAL A 251 30.84 -8.76 -7.45
CA VAL A 251 29.48 -8.44 -6.93
C VAL A 251 28.99 -7.10 -7.48
N TYR A 252 29.78 -6.04 -7.33
CA TYR A 252 29.37 -4.70 -7.76
C TYR A 252 29.22 -4.58 -9.27
N LEU A 253 30.06 -5.29 -10.04
CA LEU A 253 29.88 -5.37 -11.49
C LEU A 253 28.58 -6.11 -11.85
N GLY A 254 28.23 -7.16 -11.13
CA GLY A 254 26.94 -7.83 -11.26
C GLY A 254 25.77 -6.89 -10.98
N GLU A 255 25.86 -6.06 -9.93
CA GLU A 255 24.86 -5.03 -9.62
C GLU A 255 24.76 -3.97 -10.72
N CYS A 256 25.90 -3.52 -11.27
CA CYS A 256 25.90 -2.59 -12.40
C CYS A 256 25.12 -3.14 -13.59
N TYR A 257 25.32 -4.41 -13.95
CA TYR A 257 24.56 -5.04 -15.02
C TYR A 257 23.07 -5.24 -14.66
N HIS A 258 22.75 -5.61 -13.42
CA HIS A 258 21.35 -5.81 -13.02
C HIS A 258 20.53 -4.50 -13.01
N PHE A 259 21.13 -3.41 -12.53
CA PHE A 259 20.46 -2.12 -12.41
C PHE A 259 20.72 -1.16 -13.59
N GLY A 260 21.64 -1.50 -14.50
CA GLY A 260 22.05 -0.62 -15.60
C GLY A 260 22.87 0.59 -15.15
N ILE A 261 23.69 0.45 -14.11
CA ILE A 261 24.51 1.54 -13.56
C ILE A 261 25.77 1.67 -14.42
N GLY A 262 25.88 2.77 -15.17
CA GLY A 262 27.03 3.04 -16.05
C GLY A 262 27.15 2.10 -17.24
N THR A 263 26.13 1.28 -17.50
CA THR A 263 26.07 0.32 -18.61
C THR A 263 24.61 -0.03 -18.93
N THR A 264 24.37 -0.73 -20.03
CA THR A 264 23.02 -1.22 -20.34
C THR A 264 22.67 -2.39 -19.41
N LYS A 265 21.44 -2.40 -18.89
CA LYS A 265 20.93 -3.50 -18.06
C LYS A 265 21.06 -4.85 -18.79
N ASP A 266 21.63 -5.85 -18.11
CA ASP A 266 21.90 -7.20 -18.63
C ASP A 266 21.89 -8.22 -17.48
N ASP A 267 20.72 -8.81 -17.23
CA ASP A 267 20.54 -9.74 -16.10
C ASP A 267 21.34 -11.04 -16.28
N GLU A 268 21.62 -11.47 -17.52
CA GLU A 268 22.46 -12.65 -17.79
C GLU A 268 23.91 -12.40 -17.38
N LYS A 269 24.50 -11.26 -17.75
CA LYS A 269 25.85 -10.89 -17.29
C LYS A 269 25.89 -10.70 -15.78
N ALA A 270 24.85 -10.11 -15.19
CA ALA A 270 24.76 -9.99 -13.73
C ALA A 270 24.86 -11.37 -13.06
N PHE A 271 24.06 -12.34 -13.52
CA PHE A 271 24.09 -13.72 -13.04
C PHE A 271 25.48 -14.34 -13.16
N GLN A 272 26.17 -14.19 -14.30
CA GLN A 272 27.51 -14.77 -14.50
C GLN A 272 28.54 -14.20 -13.51
N TRP A 273 28.50 -12.90 -13.22
CA TRP A 273 29.42 -12.28 -12.27
C TRP A 273 29.10 -12.63 -10.82
N PHE A 274 27.82 -12.71 -10.45
CA PHE A 274 27.41 -13.21 -9.13
C PHE A 274 27.83 -14.67 -8.94
N LEU A 275 27.66 -15.51 -9.96
CA LEU A 275 28.09 -16.91 -9.95
C LEU A 275 29.59 -17.03 -9.70
N LYS A 276 30.41 -16.29 -10.47
CA LYS A 276 31.86 -16.27 -10.31
C LYS A 276 32.30 -15.86 -8.91
N SER A 277 31.65 -14.85 -8.33
CA SER A 277 31.93 -14.40 -6.96
C SER A 277 31.52 -15.44 -5.90
N ALA A 278 30.34 -16.05 -6.07
CA ALA A 278 29.80 -17.05 -5.17
C ALA A 278 30.63 -18.34 -5.14
N GLU A 279 31.08 -18.81 -6.32
CA GLU A 279 31.98 -19.96 -6.47
C GLU A 279 33.37 -19.68 -5.89
N GLY A 280 33.82 -18.42 -5.94
CA GLY A 280 35.00 -17.92 -5.24
C GLY A 280 34.85 -17.85 -3.70
N GLY A 281 33.72 -18.28 -3.15
CA GLY A 281 33.46 -18.32 -1.71
C GLY A 281 33.01 -17.00 -1.09
N ASN A 282 32.69 -15.98 -1.89
CA ASN A 282 32.22 -14.69 -1.38
C ASN A 282 30.76 -14.78 -0.93
N SER A 283 30.51 -14.51 0.34
CA SER A 283 29.19 -14.66 0.95
C SER A 283 28.13 -13.67 0.43
N GLU A 284 28.53 -12.48 -0.02
CA GLU A 284 27.61 -11.53 -0.67
C GLU A 284 27.28 -11.98 -2.10
N GLY A 285 28.27 -12.52 -2.84
CA GLY A 285 28.05 -13.17 -4.13
C GLY A 285 27.10 -14.36 -4.00
N GLN A 286 27.24 -15.17 -2.95
CA GLN A 286 26.32 -16.28 -2.64
C GLN A 286 24.91 -15.78 -2.34
N TYR A 287 24.76 -14.68 -1.60
CA TYR A 287 23.47 -14.04 -1.37
C TYR A 287 22.82 -13.62 -2.69
N ASN A 288 23.53 -12.85 -3.52
CA ASN A 288 22.99 -12.35 -4.79
C ASN A 288 22.66 -13.49 -5.76
N LEU A 289 23.45 -14.56 -5.78
CA LEU A 289 23.14 -15.74 -6.59
C LEU A 289 21.87 -16.46 -6.11
N GLY A 290 21.64 -16.53 -4.80
CA GLY A 290 20.37 -17.02 -4.24
C GLY A 290 19.18 -16.14 -4.65
N VAL A 291 19.35 -14.81 -4.65
CA VAL A 291 18.34 -13.85 -5.15
C VAL A 291 18.06 -14.07 -6.64
N CYS A 292 19.09 -14.31 -7.46
CA CYS A 292 18.91 -14.60 -8.89
C CYS A 292 18.04 -15.83 -9.13
N TYR A 293 18.30 -16.93 -8.41
CA TYR A 293 17.49 -18.14 -8.54
C TYR A 293 16.07 -17.99 -8.00
N TYR A 294 15.82 -17.08 -7.05
CA TYR A 294 14.47 -16.87 -6.51
C TYR A 294 13.60 -15.99 -7.41
N PHE A 295 14.18 -14.94 -8.01
CA PHE A 295 13.47 -13.92 -8.81
C PHE A 295 13.68 -14.04 -10.33
N GLU A 296 14.29 -15.11 -10.82
CA GLU A 296 14.55 -15.34 -12.26
C GLU A 296 15.45 -14.26 -12.90
N ILE A 297 16.44 -13.75 -12.15
CA ILE A 297 17.37 -12.72 -12.64
C ILE A 297 18.50 -13.42 -13.40
N GLY A 298 18.44 -13.37 -14.73
CA GLY A 298 19.47 -13.93 -15.62
C GLY A 298 19.52 -15.46 -15.64
N THR A 299 18.57 -16.12 -14.98
CA THR A 299 18.46 -17.57 -14.87
C THR A 299 17.01 -17.98 -14.61
N THR A 300 16.73 -19.28 -14.63
CA THR A 300 15.40 -19.82 -14.32
C THR A 300 15.24 -20.07 -12.83
N LYS A 301 14.01 -19.99 -12.32
CA LYS A 301 13.73 -20.19 -10.91
C LYS A 301 14.14 -21.60 -10.46
N ASP A 302 14.89 -21.68 -9.36
CA ASP A 302 15.29 -22.95 -8.74
C ASP A 302 15.29 -22.82 -7.22
N ASP A 303 14.24 -23.33 -6.58
CA ASP A 303 14.07 -23.22 -5.12
C ASP A 303 15.15 -24.01 -4.36
N LYS A 304 15.64 -25.14 -4.88
CA LYS A 304 16.70 -25.93 -4.22
C LYS A 304 18.02 -25.16 -4.24
N LYS A 305 18.39 -24.57 -5.38
CA LYS A 305 19.59 -23.73 -5.47
C LYS A 305 19.45 -22.44 -4.66
N THR A 306 18.26 -21.84 -4.65
CA THR A 306 17.94 -20.70 -3.79
C THR A 306 18.29 -21.01 -2.33
N PHE A 307 17.76 -22.11 -1.79
CA PHE A 307 18.05 -22.54 -0.43
C PHE A 307 19.55 -22.79 -0.19
N GLN A 308 20.21 -23.52 -1.09
CA GLN A 308 21.63 -23.84 -0.95
C GLN A 308 22.53 -22.60 -0.91
N TRP A 309 22.25 -21.59 -1.75
CA TRP A 309 23.07 -20.38 -1.80
C TRP A 309 22.78 -19.42 -0.63
N PHE A 310 21.51 -19.29 -0.22
CA PHE A 310 21.21 -18.56 1.01
C PHE A 310 21.79 -19.24 2.25
N LEU A 311 21.85 -20.57 2.30
CA LEU A 311 22.53 -21.29 3.38
C LEU A 311 24.01 -20.93 3.47
N LYS A 312 24.76 -21.05 2.38
CA LYS A 312 26.18 -20.68 2.34
C LYS A 312 26.42 -19.22 2.72
N SER A 313 25.57 -18.32 2.23
CA SER A 313 25.65 -16.90 2.56
C SER A 313 25.38 -16.62 4.05
N ALA A 314 24.38 -17.28 4.63
CA ALA A 314 24.02 -17.17 6.03
C ALA A 314 25.12 -17.71 6.95
N GLU A 315 25.73 -18.85 6.61
CA GLU A 315 26.90 -19.43 7.27
C GLU A 315 28.13 -18.51 7.16
N GLY A 316 28.25 -17.79 6.04
CA GLY A 316 29.24 -16.72 5.85
C GLY A 316 28.97 -15.44 6.64
N GLY A 317 27.88 -15.38 7.43
CA GLY A 317 27.57 -14.26 8.32
C GLY A 317 26.86 -13.08 7.65
N ILE A 318 26.34 -13.22 6.43
CA ILE A 318 25.58 -12.14 5.78
C ILE A 318 24.16 -12.10 6.35
N ASN A 319 23.84 -11.01 7.05
CA ASN A 319 22.54 -10.87 7.74
C ASN A 319 21.35 -10.96 6.76
N LYS A 320 21.47 -10.41 5.53
CA LYS A 320 20.43 -10.58 4.50
C LYS A 320 20.25 -12.05 4.08
N GLY A 321 21.35 -12.81 3.99
CA GLY A 321 21.34 -14.24 3.74
C GLY A 321 20.69 -15.03 4.88
N GLN A 322 20.98 -14.67 6.14
CA GLN A 322 20.35 -15.26 7.33
C GLN A 322 18.83 -15.01 7.35
N PHE A 323 18.40 -13.78 7.06
CA PHE A 323 16.97 -13.46 6.91
C PHE A 323 16.31 -14.32 5.84
N ASN A 324 16.90 -14.40 4.64
CA ASN A 324 16.34 -15.17 3.54
C ASN A 324 16.35 -16.68 3.81
N LEU A 325 17.34 -17.20 4.53
CA LEU A 325 17.35 -18.59 4.97
C LEU A 325 16.22 -18.87 5.97
N GLY A 326 15.98 -17.95 6.92
CA GLY A 326 14.82 -18.01 7.80
C GLY A 326 13.50 -18.03 7.01
N TRP A 327 13.41 -17.20 5.96
CA TRP A 327 12.28 -17.18 5.03
C TRP A 327 12.07 -18.50 4.30
N CYS A 328 13.15 -19.13 3.82
CA CYS A 328 13.09 -20.45 3.20
C CYS A 328 12.55 -21.51 4.15
N TYR A 329 13.01 -21.55 5.40
CA TYR A 329 12.50 -22.50 6.40
C TYR A 329 11.05 -22.21 6.80
N HIS A 330 10.64 -20.95 6.89
CA HIS A 330 9.27 -20.58 7.24
C HIS A 330 8.27 -21.03 6.15
N HIS A 331 8.64 -20.90 4.87
CA HIS A 331 7.74 -21.18 3.75
C HIS A 331 8.01 -22.53 3.04
N GLY A 332 9.05 -23.26 3.43
CA GLY A 332 9.44 -24.51 2.76
C GLY A 332 10.01 -24.29 1.34
N ILE A 333 10.72 -23.19 1.11
CA ILE A 333 11.32 -22.89 -0.20
C ILE A 333 12.63 -23.67 -0.33
N GLY A 334 12.66 -24.67 -1.21
CA GLY A 334 13.85 -25.49 -1.46
C GLY A 334 14.20 -26.47 -0.34
N THR A 335 13.40 -26.49 0.73
CA THR A 335 13.57 -27.30 1.94
C THR A 335 12.19 -27.61 2.54
N THR A 336 12.15 -28.45 3.57
CA THR A 336 10.91 -28.66 4.35
C THR A 336 10.66 -27.49 5.30
N LYS A 337 9.39 -27.13 5.49
CA LYS A 337 9.01 -26.10 6.47
C LYS A 337 9.48 -26.47 7.87
N ASP A 338 10.13 -25.54 8.56
CA ASP A 338 10.73 -25.73 9.89
C ASP A 338 10.70 -24.39 10.65
N GLU A 339 9.72 -24.22 11.53
CA GLU A 339 9.47 -22.95 12.22
C GLU A 339 10.54 -22.63 13.28
N GLU A 340 11.11 -23.65 13.92
CA GLU A 340 12.18 -23.48 14.91
C GLU A 340 13.45 -22.96 14.22
N LYS A 341 13.85 -23.56 13.10
CA LYS A 341 14.99 -23.03 12.32
C LYS A 341 14.71 -21.66 11.73
N ALA A 342 13.49 -21.40 11.28
CA ALA A 342 13.10 -20.07 10.81
C ALA A 342 13.33 -19.01 11.90
N PHE A 343 12.83 -19.27 13.12
CA PHE A 343 13.04 -18.40 14.27
C PHE A 343 14.52 -18.17 14.57
N GLN A 344 15.33 -19.24 14.63
CA GLN A 344 16.77 -19.12 14.93
C GLN A 344 17.53 -18.27 13.90
N TRP A 345 17.20 -18.39 12.60
CA TRP A 345 17.85 -17.60 11.56
C TRP A 345 17.35 -16.15 11.50
N TYR A 346 16.06 -15.91 11.75
CA TYR A 346 15.55 -14.55 11.94
C TYR A 346 16.19 -13.88 13.14
N LEU A 347 16.39 -14.59 14.26
CA LEU A 347 17.07 -14.08 15.44
C LEU A 347 18.50 -13.63 15.13
N LYS A 348 19.31 -14.51 14.54
CA LYS A 348 20.68 -14.18 14.10
C LYS A 348 20.71 -12.96 13.17
N SER A 349 19.80 -12.93 12.21
CA SER A 349 19.69 -11.81 11.26
C SER A 349 19.31 -10.50 11.97
N ALA A 350 18.41 -10.55 12.95
CA ALA A 350 17.92 -9.38 13.67
C ALA A 350 18.97 -8.82 14.63
N GLU A 351 19.70 -9.70 15.33
CA GLU A 351 20.86 -9.36 16.17
C GLU A 351 22.01 -8.77 15.33
N GLY A 352 22.18 -9.23 14.09
CA GLY A 352 23.05 -8.61 13.09
C GLY A 352 22.57 -7.25 12.57
N GLY A 353 21.40 -6.75 13.01
CA GLY A 353 20.88 -5.44 12.63
C GLY A 353 20.11 -5.41 11.30
N ASN A 354 19.74 -6.55 10.72
CA ASN A 354 18.89 -6.55 9.53
C ASN A 354 17.44 -6.21 9.90
N SER A 355 16.93 -5.10 9.37
CA SER A 355 15.61 -4.59 9.74
C SER A 355 14.45 -5.47 9.30
N ASN A 356 14.57 -6.20 8.18
CA ASN A 356 13.57 -7.19 7.76
C ASN A 356 13.60 -8.43 8.66
N GLY A 357 14.79 -8.87 9.08
CA GLY A 357 14.97 -9.91 10.10
C GLY A 357 14.29 -9.53 11.41
N GLN A 358 14.44 -8.28 11.85
CA GLN A 358 13.80 -7.75 13.06
C GLN A 358 12.27 -7.78 12.96
N VAL A 359 11.67 -7.33 11.84
CA VAL A 359 10.20 -7.41 11.63
C VAL A 359 9.70 -8.85 11.66
N ASN A 360 10.41 -9.77 11.01
CA ASN A 360 9.98 -11.17 10.96
C ASN A 360 10.16 -11.87 12.32
N LEU A 361 11.20 -11.53 13.07
CA LEU A 361 11.38 -11.99 14.44
C LEU A 361 10.27 -11.46 15.36
N ALA A 362 9.89 -10.18 15.22
CA ALA A 362 8.74 -9.62 15.93
C ALA A 362 7.45 -10.38 15.60
N GLY A 363 7.21 -10.67 14.32
CA GLY A 363 6.10 -11.51 13.87
C GLY A 363 6.14 -12.94 14.44
N CYS A 364 7.33 -13.52 14.64
CA CYS A 364 7.48 -14.82 15.29
C CYS A 364 7.06 -14.77 16.76
N TYR A 365 7.50 -13.76 17.52
CA TYR A 365 7.09 -13.57 18.91
C TYR A 365 5.60 -13.24 19.04
N GLN A 366 5.03 -12.45 18.12
CA GLN A 366 3.60 -12.12 18.15
C GLN A 366 2.72 -13.37 17.92
N ASN A 367 3.12 -14.24 17.01
CA ASN A 367 2.31 -15.38 16.58
C ASN A 367 2.71 -16.72 17.22
N GLY A 368 3.86 -16.79 17.90
CA GLY A 368 4.39 -18.02 18.48
C GLY A 368 4.98 -18.97 17.44
N ILE A 369 5.64 -18.44 16.40
CA ILE A 369 6.24 -19.22 15.32
C ILE A 369 7.65 -19.63 15.74
N GLY A 370 7.88 -20.93 15.97
CA GLY A 370 9.18 -21.45 16.42
C GLY A 370 9.60 -21.00 17.83
N THR A 371 8.72 -20.32 18.56
CA THR A 371 8.93 -19.79 19.92
C THR A 371 7.59 -19.63 20.64
N ILE A 372 7.62 -19.28 21.93
CA ILE A 372 6.41 -18.91 22.67
C ILE A 372 5.97 -17.48 22.34
N LYS A 373 4.66 -17.22 22.41
CA LYS A 373 4.13 -15.87 22.20
C LYS A 373 4.64 -14.90 23.26
N ASP A 374 5.13 -13.74 22.83
CA ASP A 374 5.72 -12.70 23.68
C ASP A 374 5.50 -11.32 23.03
N GLU A 375 4.46 -10.61 23.45
CA GLU A 375 4.10 -9.32 22.84
C GLU A 375 5.09 -8.20 23.18
N GLU A 376 5.75 -8.27 24.34
CA GLU A 376 6.76 -7.29 24.75
C GLU A 376 7.99 -7.40 23.84
N LYS A 377 8.50 -8.62 23.62
CA LYS A 377 9.61 -8.82 22.68
C LYS A 377 9.23 -8.49 21.25
N ALA A 378 8.01 -8.79 20.83
CA ALA A 378 7.54 -8.40 19.50
C ALA A 378 7.62 -6.86 19.33
N PHE A 379 7.12 -6.10 20.32
CA PHE A 379 7.20 -4.65 20.33
C PHE A 379 8.64 -4.14 20.31
N GLU A 380 9.54 -4.68 21.13
CA GLU A 380 10.95 -4.27 21.17
C GLU A 380 11.66 -4.44 19.82
N TRP A 381 11.41 -5.54 19.12
CA TRP A 381 12.02 -5.80 17.81
C TRP A 381 11.42 -4.97 16.69
N ASP A 382 10.09 -4.76 16.67
CA ASP A 382 9.46 -3.83 15.73
C ASP A 382 9.94 -2.40 15.97
N LEU A 383 10.20 -1.99 17.23
CA LEU A 383 10.77 -0.69 17.56
C LEU A 383 12.18 -0.51 17.00
N LYS A 384 13.07 -1.47 17.22
CA LYS A 384 14.43 -1.44 16.62
C LYS A 384 14.37 -1.34 15.10
N SER A 385 13.46 -2.09 14.46
CA SER A 385 13.28 -2.03 13.02
C SER A 385 12.74 -0.68 12.54
N ALA A 386 11.75 -0.13 13.25
CA ALA A 386 11.14 1.15 12.93
C ALA A 386 12.13 2.32 13.06
N GLU A 387 12.96 2.30 14.11
CA GLU A 387 14.04 3.28 14.34
C GLU A 387 15.13 3.21 13.28
N SER A 388 15.37 2.03 12.70
CA SER A 388 16.26 1.86 11.54
C SER A 388 15.66 2.34 10.21
N GLY A 389 14.41 2.85 10.22
CA GLY A 389 13.73 3.38 9.03
C GLY A 389 12.91 2.35 8.25
N ASN A 390 12.73 1.13 8.75
CA ASN A 390 11.97 0.10 8.04
C ASN A 390 10.46 0.40 8.07
N SER A 391 9.85 0.55 6.88
CA SER A 391 8.45 0.95 6.78
C SER A 391 7.45 -0.12 7.24
N HIS A 392 7.82 -1.40 7.21
CA HIS A 392 7.01 -2.48 7.81
C HIS A 392 7.07 -2.46 9.34
N GLY A 393 8.25 -2.28 9.92
CA GLY A 393 8.40 -2.12 11.38
C GLY A 393 7.65 -0.89 11.91
N GLN A 394 7.73 0.24 11.19
CA GLN A 394 6.95 1.45 11.51
C GLN A 394 5.44 1.20 11.46
N HIS A 395 4.95 0.45 10.46
CA HIS A 395 3.53 0.06 10.38
C HIS A 395 3.12 -0.80 11.58
N ASN A 396 3.93 -1.80 11.93
CA ASN A 396 3.64 -2.69 13.06
C ASN A 396 3.64 -1.94 14.39
N LEU A 397 4.54 -0.97 14.59
CA LEU A 397 4.48 -0.10 15.76
C LEU A 397 3.21 0.75 15.81
N GLY A 398 2.75 1.25 14.67
CA GLY A 398 1.44 1.92 14.59
C GLY A 398 0.32 1.01 15.11
N ILE A 399 0.34 -0.28 14.76
CA ILE A 399 -0.62 -1.27 15.28
C ILE A 399 -0.44 -1.48 16.79
N CYS A 400 0.81 -1.66 17.26
CA CYS A 400 1.09 -1.88 18.67
C CYS A 400 0.55 -0.74 19.54
N TYR A 401 0.79 0.51 19.17
CA TYR A 401 0.23 1.67 19.89
C TYR A 401 -1.28 1.85 19.72
N THR A 402 -1.87 1.43 18.60
CA THR A 402 -3.33 1.47 18.42
C THR A 402 -4.04 0.45 19.30
N LYS A 403 -3.44 -0.73 19.50
CA LYS A 403 -4.06 -1.88 20.19
C LYS A 403 -3.56 -2.08 21.62
N GLY A 404 -2.42 -1.50 21.99
CA GLY A 404 -1.74 -1.75 23.26
C GLY A 404 -1.01 -3.09 23.32
N PHE A 405 -0.43 -3.56 22.21
CA PHE A 405 0.35 -4.80 22.19
C PHE A 405 1.80 -4.54 22.61
N GLY A 406 2.26 -5.21 23.67
CA GLY A 406 3.59 -5.02 24.24
C GLY A 406 3.87 -3.60 24.76
N THR A 407 2.85 -2.73 24.80
CA THR A 407 2.95 -1.32 25.19
C THR A 407 1.57 -0.78 25.60
N THR A 408 1.52 0.44 26.12
CA THR A 408 0.26 1.12 26.41
C THR A 408 -0.33 1.74 25.15
N LYS A 409 -1.67 1.71 25.01
CA LYS A 409 -2.36 2.36 23.90
C LYS A 409 -2.05 3.86 23.84
N ASP A 410 -1.65 4.36 22.67
CA ASP A 410 -1.29 5.77 22.43
C ASP A 410 -1.63 6.14 20.98
N GLU A 411 -2.73 6.85 20.78
CA GLU A 411 -3.24 7.16 19.44
C GLU A 411 -2.35 8.18 18.70
N GLU A 412 -1.70 9.09 19.42
CA GLU A 412 -0.80 10.09 18.83
C GLU A 412 0.47 9.43 18.32
N LYS A 413 1.10 8.55 19.11
CA LYS A 413 2.25 7.76 18.64
C LYS A 413 1.87 6.82 17.51
N ALA A 414 0.69 6.19 17.57
CA ALA A 414 0.21 5.35 16.49
C ALA A 414 0.14 6.14 15.16
N PHE A 415 -0.45 7.34 15.20
CA PHE A 415 -0.52 8.23 14.04
C PHE A 415 0.88 8.58 13.50
N GLN A 416 1.82 8.98 14.36
CA GLN A 416 3.18 9.34 13.95
C GLN A 416 3.91 8.17 13.27
N TRP A 417 3.75 6.94 13.77
CA TRP A 417 4.37 5.76 13.17
C TRP A 417 3.71 5.35 11.86
N TYR A 418 2.38 5.44 11.76
CA TYR A 418 1.68 5.23 10.49
C TYR A 418 2.08 6.28 9.44
N LEU A 419 2.31 7.53 9.84
CA LEU A 419 2.79 8.58 8.94
C LEU A 419 4.16 8.25 8.36
N LYS A 420 5.14 7.92 9.22
CA LYS A 420 6.49 7.50 8.76
C LYS A 420 6.43 6.29 7.84
N SER A 421 5.64 5.29 8.19
CA SER A 421 5.45 4.08 7.38
C SER A 421 4.86 4.40 5.99
N ALA A 422 3.87 5.29 5.96
CA ALA A 422 3.20 5.71 4.73
C ALA A 422 4.13 6.51 3.80
N GLU A 423 4.94 7.41 4.37
CA GLU A 423 5.98 8.16 3.66
C GLU A 423 7.09 7.24 3.16
N GLY A 424 7.42 6.19 3.91
CA GLY A 424 8.30 5.09 3.51
C GLY A 424 7.71 4.13 2.46
N GLY A 425 6.55 4.45 1.88
CA GLY A 425 5.94 3.71 0.77
C GLY A 425 5.19 2.44 1.17
N ASN A 426 4.98 2.18 2.46
CA ASN A 426 4.26 0.99 2.90
C ASN A 426 2.76 1.12 2.63
N SER A 427 2.19 0.25 1.81
CA SER A 427 0.77 0.31 1.46
C SER A 427 -0.17 0.07 2.65
N HIS A 428 0.22 -0.75 3.63
CA HIS A 428 -0.60 -0.92 4.85
C HIS A 428 -0.51 0.29 5.78
N GLY A 429 0.68 0.91 5.88
CA GLY A 429 0.89 2.19 6.56
C GLY A 429 0.04 3.32 5.97
N GLN A 430 0.06 3.47 4.63
CA GLN A 430 -0.77 4.45 3.91
C GLN A 430 -2.26 4.25 4.18
N PHE A 431 -2.73 3.01 4.16
CA PHE A 431 -4.13 2.68 4.46
C PHE A 431 -4.53 3.05 5.90
N ASN A 432 -3.70 2.67 6.88
CA ASN A 432 -3.98 2.96 8.29
C ASN A 432 -3.85 4.45 8.61
N LEU A 433 -2.96 5.18 7.94
CA LEU A 433 -2.90 6.64 8.02
C LEU A 433 -4.18 7.29 7.47
N GLY A 434 -4.71 6.78 6.35
CA GLY A 434 -6.02 7.18 5.82
C GLY A 434 -7.13 6.97 6.86
N LYS A 435 -7.13 5.84 7.56
CA LYS A 435 -8.09 5.60 8.67
C LYS A 435 -7.92 6.56 9.83
N CYS A 436 -6.69 6.94 10.16
CA CYS A 436 -6.43 7.92 11.22
C CYS A 436 -7.08 9.27 10.88
N TYR A 437 -6.92 9.76 9.64
CA TYR A 437 -7.59 10.98 9.18
C TYR A 437 -9.11 10.84 9.04
N LEU A 438 -9.63 9.64 8.80
CA LEU A 438 -11.08 9.42 8.68
C LEU A 438 -11.77 9.50 10.05
N HIS A 439 -11.19 8.84 11.04
CA HIS A 439 -11.78 8.71 12.37
C HIS A 439 -11.28 9.76 13.37
N GLY A 440 -10.20 10.48 13.05
CA GLY A 440 -9.55 11.44 13.94
C GLY A 440 -8.71 10.74 15.02
N ILE A 441 -8.04 9.64 14.67
CA ILE A 441 -7.19 8.87 15.61
C ILE A 441 -5.81 9.52 15.66
N GLY A 442 -5.45 10.11 16.79
CA GLY A 442 -4.16 10.81 16.96
C GLY A 442 -3.97 12.06 16.10
N THR A 443 -5.01 12.51 15.39
CA THR A 443 -5.02 13.68 14.51
C THR A 443 -6.44 14.24 14.39
N THR A 444 -6.60 15.45 13.87
CA THR A 444 -7.92 15.95 13.43
C THR A 444 -8.37 15.24 12.17
N LYS A 445 -9.70 15.12 11.99
CA LYS A 445 -10.29 14.56 10.77
C LYS A 445 -9.95 15.42 9.54
N ASP A 446 -9.60 14.78 8.42
CA ASP A 446 -9.18 15.47 7.19
C ASP A 446 -9.54 14.61 5.96
N GLU A 447 -10.71 14.85 5.39
CA GLU A 447 -11.25 14.07 4.26
C GLU A 447 -10.36 14.11 3.00
N GLU A 448 -9.67 15.23 2.77
CA GLU A 448 -8.76 15.40 1.63
C GLU A 448 -7.55 14.46 1.75
N LYS A 449 -6.95 14.39 2.95
CA LYS A 449 -5.86 13.46 3.23
C LYS A 449 -6.29 12.01 3.27
N VAL A 450 -7.53 11.72 3.69
CA VAL A 450 -8.06 10.35 3.61
C VAL A 450 -8.01 9.85 2.18
N VAL A 451 -8.59 10.60 1.24
CA VAL A 451 -8.61 10.21 -0.18
C VAL A 451 -7.19 10.09 -0.73
N GLN A 452 -6.31 11.04 -0.41
CA GLN A 452 -4.92 11.02 -0.87
C GLN A 452 -4.18 9.73 -0.48
N TRP A 453 -4.23 9.35 0.80
CA TRP A 453 -3.47 8.20 1.31
C TRP A 453 -4.10 6.86 0.95
N ILE A 454 -5.44 6.80 0.86
CA ILE A 454 -6.15 5.61 0.38
C ILE A 454 -5.83 5.35 -1.09
N LEU A 455 -5.81 6.37 -1.96
CA LEU A 455 -5.43 6.20 -3.38
C LEU A 455 -3.97 5.73 -3.53
N LYS A 456 -3.03 6.35 -2.82
CA LYS A 456 -1.62 5.89 -2.80
C LYS A 456 -1.49 4.43 -2.36
N SER A 457 -2.26 4.03 -1.35
CA SER A 457 -2.30 2.64 -0.91
C SER A 457 -2.81 1.67 -1.99
N ALA A 458 -3.70 2.12 -2.89
CA ALA A 458 -4.24 1.31 -3.99
C ALA A 458 -3.18 1.06 -5.07
N GLU A 459 -2.38 2.08 -5.40
CA GLU A 459 -1.25 1.97 -6.34
C GLU A 459 -0.25 0.90 -5.86
N GLY A 460 -0.08 0.77 -4.54
CA GLY A 460 0.71 -0.28 -3.89
C GLY A 460 0.05 -1.67 -3.83
N ARG A 461 -1.00 -1.95 -4.61
CA ARG A 461 -1.75 -3.23 -4.70
C ARG A 461 -2.28 -3.77 -3.36
N ASN A 462 -2.65 -2.90 -2.43
CA ASN A 462 -3.31 -3.34 -1.19
C ASN A 462 -4.78 -3.68 -1.47
N TYR A 463 -5.12 -4.97 -1.46
CA TYR A 463 -6.47 -5.49 -1.72
C TYR A 463 -7.54 -5.01 -0.71
N SER A 464 -7.14 -4.50 0.46
CA SER A 464 -8.06 -3.92 1.46
C SER A 464 -8.58 -2.54 1.05
N VAL A 465 -7.97 -1.92 0.04
CA VAL A 465 -8.27 -0.57 -0.43
C VAL A 465 -9.44 -0.54 -1.40
N GLN A 466 -9.65 -1.60 -2.18
CA GLN A 466 -10.70 -1.64 -3.21
C GLN A 466 -12.09 -1.44 -2.60
N GLN A 467 -12.36 -2.00 -1.42
CA GLN A 467 -13.62 -1.84 -0.68
C GLN A 467 -13.79 -0.46 -0.04
N THR A 468 -12.71 0.16 0.43
CA THR A 468 -12.75 1.53 0.98
C THR A 468 -12.91 2.56 -0.14
N ILE A 469 -12.26 2.34 -1.29
CA ILE A 469 -12.48 3.11 -2.50
C ILE A 469 -13.93 2.93 -2.98
N GLU A 470 -14.44 1.70 -2.98
CA GLU A 470 -15.84 1.41 -3.30
C GLU A 470 -16.78 2.12 -2.32
N TRP A 471 -16.47 2.16 -1.02
CA TRP A 471 -17.19 2.95 -0.01
C TRP A 471 -17.15 4.45 -0.28
N PHE A 472 -16.00 5.02 -0.69
CA PHE A 472 -15.89 6.42 -1.10
C PHE A 472 -16.73 6.75 -2.34
N TYR A 473 -16.69 5.89 -3.36
CA TYR A 473 -17.54 6.04 -4.56
C TYR A 473 -19.03 5.86 -4.23
N ARG A 474 -19.35 5.04 -3.22
CA ARG A 474 -20.72 4.80 -2.76
C ARG A 474 -21.35 5.99 -2.05
N GLU A 475 -20.62 7.02 -1.61
CA GLU A 475 -21.24 8.19 -0.95
C GLU A 475 -21.56 9.35 -1.91
N GLU A 476 -21.21 9.28 -3.21
CA GLU A 476 -21.33 10.33 -4.26
C GLU A 476 -20.66 11.69 -3.95
N ILE A 477 -20.52 12.08 -2.67
CA ILE A 477 -19.87 13.31 -2.17
C ILE A 477 -18.36 13.29 -2.43
N ALA A 478 -17.71 12.13 -2.42
CA ALA A 478 -16.27 12.02 -2.62
C ALA A 478 -15.85 11.97 -4.11
N ILE A 479 -16.79 11.83 -5.06
CA ILE A 479 -16.48 11.68 -6.49
C ILE A 479 -15.89 12.98 -7.07
N SER A 480 -16.44 14.14 -6.71
CA SER A 480 -15.92 15.45 -7.13
C SER A 480 -14.50 15.68 -6.58
N THR A 481 -14.28 15.36 -5.31
CA THR A 481 -12.97 15.44 -4.63
C THR A 481 -11.94 14.49 -5.27
N ILE A 482 -12.32 13.25 -5.58
CA ILE A 482 -11.47 12.26 -6.26
C ILE A 482 -11.11 12.71 -7.68
N LYS A 483 -12.08 13.16 -8.49
CA LYS A 483 -11.84 13.64 -9.87
C LYS A 483 -10.92 14.86 -9.88
N ARG A 484 -11.14 15.83 -8.98
CA ARG A 484 -10.28 17.01 -8.80
C ARG A 484 -8.83 16.61 -8.48
N TYR A 485 -8.62 15.58 -7.66
CA TYR A 485 -7.29 15.08 -7.33
C TYR A 485 -6.63 14.27 -8.45
N GLN A 486 -7.39 13.40 -9.13
CA GLN A 486 -6.90 12.69 -10.32
C GLN A 486 -6.43 13.67 -11.40
N ASN A 487 -7.14 14.79 -11.58
CA ASN A 487 -6.73 15.86 -12.49
C ASN A 487 -5.48 16.61 -12.01
N LYS A 488 -5.34 16.92 -10.71
CA LYS A 488 -4.10 17.49 -10.14
C LYS A 488 -2.90 16.55 -10.27
N LEU A 489 -3.08 15.25 -10.07
CA LEU A 489 -2.04 14.24 -10.23
C LEU A 489 -1.58 14.12 -11.69
N LYS A 490 -2.52 14.10 -12.65
CA LYS A 490 -2.21 14.16 -14.09
C LYS A 490 -1.44 15.42 -14.48
N GLN A 491 -1.80 16.58 -13.92
CA GLN A 491 -1.08 17.84 -14.15
C GLN A 491 0.35 17.85 -13.56
N ASN A 492 0.58 17.17 -12.44
CA ASN A 492 1.92 17.04 -11.85
C ASN A 492 2.79 15.99 -12.56
N ILE A 493 2.20 14.95 -13.15
CA ILE A 493 2.91 13.97 -13.98
C ILE A 493 3.33 14.62 -15.31
N ASN A 494 2.50 15.48 -15.90
CA ASN A 494 2.84 16.25 -17.11
C ASN A 494 3.87 17.37 -16.88
N ARG A 495 4.29 17.64 -15.65
CA ARG A 495 5.29 18.67 -15.31
C ARG A 495 6.71 18.15 -15.12
N LYS A 496 6.94 16.85 -15.30
CA LYS A 496 8.29 16.25 -15.11
C LYS A 496 9.19 16.25 -16.34
N ASP A 497 8.76 16.79 -17.47
CA ASP A 497 9.67 17.04 -18.60
C ASP A 497 9.61 18.52 -19.03
N ILE A 498 10.80 19.07 -19.25
CA ILE A 498 11.15 20.40 -19.79
C ILE A 498 11.49 21.47 -18.73
N ASN A 499 12.77 21.47 -18.33
CA ASN A 499 13.51 22.70 -18.04
C ASN A 499 14.43 23.00 -19.23
N LEU A 500 14.25 24.15 -19.90
CA LEU A 500 15.33 25.04 -20.39
C LEU A 500 14.77 26.26 -21.17
N ALA A 501 15.01 27.44 -20.58
CA ALA A 501 15.18 28.80 -21.14
C ALA A 501 14.51 29.16 -22.48
N HIS A 502 13.72 30.24 -22.58
CA HIS A 502 14.29 31.59 -22.56
C HIS A 502 13.36 32.66 -21.98
N SER A 503 13.98 33.48 -21.14
CA SER A 503 13.57 34.80 -20.68
C SER A 503 13.14 35.75 -21.80
N ASN A 504 12.18 36.62 -21.51
CA ASN A 504 12.39 38.07 -21.65
C ASN A 504 11.43 38.84 -20.75
N SER A 505 11.96 39.22 -19.59
CA SER A 505 11.51 40.38 -18.84
C SER A 505 12.10 41.65 -19.49
N PRO A 506 11.48 42.82 -19.29
CA PRO A 506 12.26 43.99 -18.91
C PRO A 506 11.91 44.42 -17.49
N ILE A 507 12.92 44.35 -16.63
CA ILE A 507 12.97 44.95 -15.29
C ILE A 507 13.18 46.46 -15.44
N LYS A 508 12.47 47.27 -14.64
CA LYS A 508 13.04 48.49 -14.06
C LYS A 508 12.96 48.43 -12.53
N ASN A 509 14.14 48.67 -11.95
CA ASN A 509 14.60 48.51 -10.57
C ASN A 509 13.86 49.37 -9.51
N LEU A 510 13.45 48.75 -8.39
CA LEU A 510 14.01 48.77 -7.02
C LEU A 510 13.85 50.08 -6.21
N ASN A 511 12.88 50.07 -5.28
CA ASN A 511 13.11 50.09 -3.81
C ASN A 511 11.77 50.26 -3.02
N GLY A 512 11.46 49.35 -2.07
CA GLY A 512 10.48 49.58 -1.00
C GLY A 512 9.66 48.39 -0.48
N ASN A 513 9.93 47.94 0.76
CA ASN A 513 9.10 47.34 1.84
C ASN A 513 7.88 46.38 1.61
N LYS A 514 7.68 45.50 2.62
CA LYS A 514 6.86 44.25 2.75
C LYS A 514 5.29 44.34 2.72
N ASN A 515 4.64 43.14 2.64
CA ASN A 515 3.44 42.64 3.39
C ASN A 515 2.01 42.38 2.75
N HIS A 516 1.24 41.54 3.49
CA HIS A 516 0.06 40.68 3.19
C HIS A 516 -1.32 41.35 2.90
N ASN A 517 -2.30 40.56 2.38
CA ASN A 517 -3.71 40.97 2.09
C ASN A 517 -4.67 40.75 3.28
N CYS A 518 -5.65 41.66 3.47
CA CYS A 518 -6.72 41.59 4.49
C CYS A 518 -7.93 40.75 4.04
N CYS A 519 -8.41 39.80 4.85
CA CYS A 519 -9.50 38.87 4.51
C CYS A 519 -10.93 39.45 4.54
N ILE A 520 -11.10 40.71 4.95
CA ILE A 520 -12.43 41.37 5.03
C ILE A 520 -12.72 42.22 3.80
N CYS A 521 -11.72 42.91 3.24
CA CYS A 521 -11.90 43.77 2.04
C CYS A 521 -10.99 43.42 0.86
N TRP A 522 -10.10 42.42 1.02
CA TRP A 522 -9.29 41.84 -0.05
C TRP A 522 -8.38 42.83 -0.82
N GLN A 523 -8.02 43.97 -0.23
CA GLN A 523 -7.00 44.87 -0.77
C GLN A 523 -5.61 44.66 -0.13
N LYS A 524 -4.56 44.99 -0.89
CA LYS A 524 -3.14 44.82 -0.55
C LYS A 524 -2.54 46.14 -0.08
N ASN A 525 -1.99 46.15 1.13
CA ASN A 525 -1.35 47.27 1.84
C ASN A 525 -2.20 48.51 2.17
N GLY A 526 -3.04 48.38 3.20
CA GLY A 526 -3.42 49.53 4.03
C GLY A 526 -4.78 49.38 4.70
N CYS A 527 -4.78 48.96 5.97
CA CYS A 527 -5.74 49.47 6.97
C CYS A 527 -5.20 49.20 8.39
N ILE A 528 -4.81 50.28 9.07
CA ILE A 528 -4.70 50.37 10.53
C ILE A 528 -5.94 51.13 11.06
N GLU A 529 -6.41 50.69 12.22
CA GLU A 529 -7.37 51.29 13.17
C GLU A 529 -8.86 51.56 12.85
N ILE A 530 -9.37 51.37 11.63
CA ILE A 530 -10.83 51.50 11.40
C ILE A 530 -11.61 50.17 11.61
N CYS A 531 -10.92 49.01 11.55
CA CYS A 531 -11.53 47.69 11.79
C CYS A 531 -11.91 47.42 13.26
N LYS A 532 -11.67 48.35 14.19
CA LYS A 532 -12.04 48.21 15.61
C LYS A 532 -13.47 48.70 15.94
N ASN A 533 -14.18 49.33 15.01
CA ASN A 533 -15.49 49.96 15.28
C ASN A 533 -16.71 49.29 14.61
N PHE A 534 -16.63 48.01 14.25
CA PHE A 534 -17.83 47.23 13.85
C PHE A 534 -18.75 46.99 15.07
N LYS A 535 -19.59 47.96 15.38
CA LYS A 535 -20.81 47.77 16.17
C LYS A 535 -22.02 47.80 15.25
N ASP A 536 -22.78 46.70 15.33
CA ASP A 536 -24.21 46.58 15.04
C ASP A 536 -24.66 46.65 13.57
N PHE A 537 -24.41 45.58 12.80
CA PHE A 537 -25.37 45.15 11.77
C PHE A 537 -25.41 43.61 11.64
N GLY A 538 -26.59 43.03 11.86
CA GLY A 538 -26.99 41.74 11.29
C GLY A 538 -27.03 40.52 12.22
N ARG A 539 -27.56 40.60 13.45
CA ARG A 539 -27.92 39.39 14.23
C ARG A 539 -29.41 39.08 14.08
N CYS A 540 -29.79 37.82 13.81
CA CYS A 540 -31.21 37.39 13.87
C CYS A 540 -31.77 37.72 15.26
N HIS A 541 -32.92 38.41 15.33
CA HIS A 541 -33.57 38.77 16.60
C HIS A 541 -33.84 37.53 17.48
N ASP A 542 -34.13 36.39 16.84
CA ASP A 542 -34.58 35.19 17.56
C ASP A 542 -33.43 34.23 17.95
N CYS A 543 -32.34 34.17 17.17
CA CYS A 543 -31.26 33.18 17.41
C CYS A 543 -29.85 33.77 17.53
N GLY A 544 -29.65 35.06 17.25
CA GLY A 544 -28.35 35.72 17.42
C GLY A 544 -27.29 35.47 16.33
N ASN A 545 -27.55 34.66 15.30
CA ASN A 545 -26.59 34.38 14.21
C ASN A 545 -26.43 35.56 13.23
N LEU A 546 -25.23 35.67 12.65
CA LEU A 546 -24.85 36.67 11.65
C LEU A 546 -25.64 36.45 10.35
N ASN A 547 -26.30 37.50 9.88
CA ASN A 547 -27.20 37.45 8.73
C ASN A 547 -26.85 38.53 7.71
N LEU A 548 -26.79 38.16 6.43
CA LEU A 548 -26.27 39.02 5.35
C LEU A 548 -27.34 39.92 4.68
N ARG A 549 -28.65 39.70 4.92
CA ARG A 549 -29.74 40.60 4.48
C ARG A 549 -30.97 40.52 5.41
N THR A 550 -31.58 41.68 5.69
CA THR A 550 -32.90 41.90 6.35
C THR A 550 -33.26 40.97 7.52
N ASN A 551 -32.98 41.38 8.77
CA ASN A 551 -33.51 40.96 10.09
C ASN A 551 -33.89 39.48 10.43
N VAL A 552 -33.77 38.50 9.53
CA VAL A 552 -34.14 37.09 9.77
C VAL A 552 -33.11 36.16 9.12
N CYS A 553 -32.34 35.39 9.90
CA CYS A 553 -31.29 34.53 9.34
C CYS A 553 -31.86 33.28 8.65
N LYS A 554 -31.09 32.68 7.73
CA LYS A 554 -31.49 31.49 6.97
C LYS A 554 -32.01 30.36 7.87
N SER A 555 -31.40 30.16 9.04
CA SER A 555 -31.82 29.18 10.04
C SER A 555 -33.15 29.54 10.72
N CYS A 556 -33.37 30.82 11.10
CA CYS A 556 -34.66 31.34 11.61
C CYS A 556 -35.78 31.19 10.56
N LYS A 557 -35.47 31.45 9.28
CA LYS A 557 -36.41 31.30 8.16
C LYS A 557 -36.72 29.84 7.80
N TYR A 558 -35.74 28.95 7.93
CA TYR A 558 -35.94 27.50 7.81
C TYR A 558 -36.92 26.99 8.88
N LEU A 559 -36.74 27.41 10.13
CA LEU A 559 -37.67 27.10 11.25
C LEU A 559 -39.08 27.68 11.02
N GLU A 560 -39.21 28.90 10.49
CA GLU A 560 -40.51 29.49 10.14
C GLU A 560 -41.24 28.67 9.06
N LEU A 561 -40.51 28.21 8.03
CA LEU A 561 -41.04 27.33 6.98
C LEU A 561 -41.43 25.95 7.54
N GLU A 562 -40.64 25.42 8.48
CA GLU A 562 -40.97 24.19 9.22
C GLU A 562 -42.23 24.35 10.09
N TYR A 563 -42.53 25.57 10.54
CA TYR A 563 -43.75 25.91 11.29
C TYR A 563 -44.98 26.10 10.37
N ARG A 564 -44.80 26.69 9.17
CA ARG A 564 -45.85 26.81 8.14
C ARG A 564 -46.31 25.47 7.55
N ARG A 565 -45.51 24.42 7.75
CA ARG A 565 -45.81 23.00 7.48
C ARG A 565 -47.19 22.54 7.95
N TYR A 566 -47.73 23.17 8.99
CA TYR A 566 -49.00 22.75 9.58
C TYR A 566 -50.26 23.23 8.84
N TYR A 567 -50.16 24.16 7.89
CA TYR A 567 -51.37 24.81 7.36
C TYR A 567 -51.51 25.03 5.85
N PHE A 568 -50.50 24.92 4.98
CA PHE A 568 -50.71 25.08 3.52
C PHE A 568 -49.53 24.51 2.70
N MET A 569 -49.78 23.67 1.67
CA MET A 569 -48.75 23.08 0.80
C MET A 569 -48.65 23.83 -0.54
N GLU A 570 -47.66 24.72 -0.68
CA GLU A 570 -47.20 25.20 -2.00
C GLU A 570 -45.95 24.40 -2.40
N LEU A 571 -45.93 23.79 -3.59
CA LEU A 571 -44.80 22.99 -4.10
C LEU A 571 -43.46 23.74 -4.08
N ASN A 572 -43.50 25.07 -4.29
CA ASN A 572 -42.33 25.95 -4.24
C ASN A 572 -41.70 26.03 -2.84
N THR A 573 -42.46 25.74 -1.77
CA THR A 573 -41.94 25.74 -0.39
C THR A 573 -40.90 24.63 -0.17
N PHE A 574 -41.06 23.46 -0.78
CA PHE A 574 -40.08 22.36 -0.69
C PHE A 574 -38.75 22.71 -1.35
N VAL A 575 -38.79 23.35 -2.52
CA VAL A 575 -37.60 23.84 -3.23
C VAL A 575 -36.85 24.83 -2.34
N GLN A 576 -37.53 25.84 -1.80
CA GLN A 576 -36.93 26.84 -0.92
C GLN A 576 -36.31 26.23 0.35
N MET A 577 -36.94 25.21 0.93
CA MET A 577 -36.39 24.50 2.10
C MET A 577 -35.08 23.78 1.80
N THR A 578 -34.91 23.25 0.59
CA THR A 578 -33.64 22.60 0.18
C THR A 578 -32.54 23.61 -0.12
N GLU A 579 -32.85 24.74 -0.77
CA GLU A 579 -31.89 25.81 -1.11
C GLU A 579 -31.32 26.54 0.12
N LEU A 580 -32.11 26.62 1.21
CA LEU A 580 -31.72 27.36 2.43
C LEU A 580 -30.88 26.54 3.41
N ARG A 581 -30.62 25.25 3.15
CA ARG A 581 -29.90 24.35 4.06
C ARG A 581 -28.38 24.58 3.98
N GLU A 582 -27.78 25.01 5.09
CA GLU A 582 -26.41 25.54 5.16
C GLU A 582 -25.30 24.52 4.79
N ASN A 583 -25.60 23.21 4.84
CA ASN A 583 -24.68 22.11 4.54
C ASN A 583 -25.26 21.07 3.56
N ALA A 584 -26.20 21.46 2.68
CA ALA A 584 -26.71 20.53 1.66
C ALA A 584 -25.65 20.27 0.58
N ASN A 585 -25.50 19.01 0.19
CA ASN A 585 -24.76 18.66 -1.02
C ASN A 585 -25.52 19.14 -2.26
N GLU A 586 -24.83 19.42 -3.36
CA GLU A 586 -25.45 19.98 -4.58
C GLU A 586 -26.59 19.12 -5.16
N TRP A 587 -26.52 17.80 -5.00
CA TRP A 587 -27.58 16.87 -5.43
C TRP A 587 -28.80 16.86 -4.50
N GLU A 588 -28.70 17.41 -3.28
CA GLU A 588 -29.81 17.55 -2.32
C GLU A 588 -30.59 18.86 -2.49
N ILE A 589 -30.09 19.79 -3.33
CA ILE A 589 -30.70 21.09 -3.60
C ILE A 589 -31.65 20.94 -4.78
N TRP A 590 -32.96 21.07 -4.53
CA TRP A 590 -33.97 21.07 -5.58
C TRP A 590 -34.13 22.47 -6.16
N ARG A 591 -34.48 22.55 -7.45
CA ARG A 591 -34.55 23.81 -8.19
C ARG A 591 -35.89 23.97 -8.90
N CYS A 592 -36.36 25.21 -9.00
CA CYS A 592 -37.38 25.55 -10.00
C CYS A 592 -36.69 25.72 -11.35
N ILE A 593 -36.86 24.73 -12.22
CA ILE A 593 -36.23 24.69 -13.54
C ILE A 593 -37.20 25.32 -14.54
N ASP A 594 -36.79 26.43 -15.16
CA ASP A 594 -37.56 27.04 -16.23
C ASP A 594 -37.73 26.03 -17.37
N TYR A 595 -38.95 25.82 -17.85
CA TYR A 595 -39.23 24.84 -18.90
C TYR A 595 -38.46 25.12 -20.20
N SER A 596 -38.11 26.40 -20.46
CA SER A 596 -37.32 26.81 -21.63
C SER A 596 -35.84 26.35 -21.58
N GLU A 597 -35.34 25.98 -20.39
CA GLU A 597 -34.02 25.38 -20.19
C GLU A 597 -33.95 23.91 -20.63
N LEU A 598 -35.11 23.30 -20.93
CA LEU A 598 -35.24 21.92 -21.37
C LEU A 598 -35.48 21.85 -22.88
N LYS A 599 -34.83 20.90 -23.56
CA LYS A 599 -34.99 20.65 -25.00
C LYS A 599 -34.92 19.17 -25.32
N ASP A 600 -35.14 18.82 -26.60
CA ASP A 600 -34.96 17.47 -27.14
C ASP A 600 -35.82 16.43 -26.41
N PHE A 601 -37.11 16.74 -26.28
CA PHE A 601 -38.09 15.91 -25.56
C PHE A 601 -38.36 14.58 -26.29
N GLU A 602 -38.14 13.47 -25.58
CA GLU A 602 -38.37 12.11 -26.06
C GLU A 602 -39.36 11.40 -25.13
N TYR A 603 -40.45 10.87 -25.67
CA TYR A 603 -41.43 10.12 -24.88
C TYR A 603 -40.85 8.76 -24.47
N LEU A 604 -40.88 8.44 -23.17
CA LEU A 604 -40.33 7.18 -22.65
C LEU A 604 -41.41 6.16 -22.30
N ASP A 605 -42.39 6.56 -21.50
CA ASP A 605 -43.39 5.62 -20.96
C ASP A 605 -44.66 6.34 -20.50
N LYS A 606 -45.74 5.58 -20.29
CA LYS A 606 -46.99 6.05 -19.66
C LYS A 606 -47.33 5.17 -18.48
N GLY A 607 -47.30 5.77 -17.29
CA GLY A 607 -47.76 5.14 -16.06
C GLY A 607 -49.27 5.30 -15.86
N GLY A 608 -49.77 4.78 -14.75
CA GLY A 608 -51.18 4.91 -14.35
C GLY A 608 -51.63 6.37 -14.13
N PHE A 609 -50.70 7.27 -13.81
CA PHE A 609 -50.99 8.64 -13.34
C PHE A 609 -50.36 9.76 -14.17
N GLY A 610 -49.60 9.43 -15.21
CA GLY A 610 -48.85 10.42 -15.97
C GLY A 610 -48.05 9.86 -17.12
N THR A 611 -47.22 10.71 -17.71
CA THR A 611 -46.29 10.35 -18.79
C THR A 611 -44.87 10.69 -18.38
N VAL A 612 -43.93 9.85 -18.80
CA VAL A 612 -42.49 10.04 -18.53
C VAL A 612 -41.81 10.42 -19.83
N TRP A 613 -41.01 11.48 -19.78
CA TRP A 613 -40.28 12.03 -20.91
C TRP A 613 -38.80 12.14 -20.54
N LYS A 614 -37.93 12.05 -21.53
CA LYS A 614 -36.52 12.44 -21.44
C LYS A 614 -36.34 13.81 -22.06
N ALA A 615 -35.45 14.63 -21.51
CA ALA A 615 -35.03 15.90 -22.09
C ALA A 615 -33.57 16.20 -21.75
N GLU A 616 -32.99 17.17 -22.44
CA GLU A 616 -31.67 17.73 -22.14
C GLU A 616 -31.81 19.07 -21.38
N TRP A 617 -31.11 19.23 -20.26
CA TRP A 617 -31.04 20.49 -19.51
C TRP A 617 -29.84 21.33 -19.98
N LYS A 618 -30.11 22.42 -20.71
CA LYS A 618 -29.10 23.24 -21.42
C LYS A 618 -28.04 23.80 -20.48
N ASN A 619 -28.47 24.51 -19.44
CA ASN A 619 -27.59 25.17 -18.48
C ASN A 619 -27.62 24.46 -17.11
N MET A 620 -27.40 23.14 -17.12
CA MET A 620 -27.24 22.38 -15.88
C MET A 620 -26.05 22.93 -15.07
N PRO A 621 -26.19 23.17 -13.75
CA PRO A 621 -25.08 23.57 -12.89
C PRO A 621 -23.87 22.64 -13.04
N GLU A 622 -22.67 23.21 -13.13
CA GLU A 622 -21.42 22.48 -13.39
C GLU A 622 -21.19 21.40 -12.33
N GLU A 623 -21.50 21.69 -11.07
CA GLU A 623 -21.36 20.76 -9.95
C GLU A 623 -22.26 19.52 -10.11
N ILE A 624 -23.49 19.71 -10.61
CA ILE A 624 -24.42 18.59 -10.88
C ILE A 624 -23.93 17.79 -12.08
N PHE A 625 -23.49 18.48 -13.13
CA PHE A 625 -22.94 17.84 -14.33
C PHE A 625 -21.70 17.01 -14.00
N GLU A 626 -20.81 17.49 -13.12
CA GLU A 626 -19.63 16.75 -12.67
C GLU A 626 -19.97 15.47 -11.92
N ILE A 627 -21.05 15.47 -11.12
CA ILE A 627 -21.53 14.30 -10.38
C ILE A 627 -22.08 13.26 -11.35
N TYR A 628 -22.99 13.64 -12.26
CA TYR A 628 -23.71 12.68 -13.10
C TYR A 628 -23.06 12.41 -14.46
N ASN A 629 -22.13 13.25 -14.89
CA ASN A 629 -21.49 13.23 -16.20
C ASN A 629 -22.50 13.18 -17.36
N SER A 630 -23.65 13.82 -17.17
CA SER A 630 -24.74 13.89 -18.15
C SER A 630 -25.68 15.03 -17.78
N ASN A 631 -26.16 15.74 -18.80
CA ASN A 631 -27.20 16.75 -18.68
C ASN A 631 -28.60 16.24 -19.06
N HIS A 632 -28.75 14.92 -19.27
CA HIS A 632 -30.04 14.31 -19.56
C HIS A 632 -30.86 14.13 -18.28
N VAL A 633 -32.14 14.50 -18.35
CA VAL A 633 -33.10 14.43 -17.24
C VAL A 633 -34.36 13.68 -17.66
N ALA A 634 -35.02 13.07 -16.69
CA ALA A 634 -36.32 12.45 -16.85
C ALA A 634 -37.40 13.34 -16.21
N LEU A 635 -38.45 13.64 -16.98
CA LEU A 635 -39.60 14.43 -16.56
C LEU A 635 -40.81 13.51 -16.36
N LYS A 636 -41.32 13.44 -15.14
CA LYS A 636 -42.60 12.78 -14.84
C LYS A 636 -43.71 13.84 -14.86
N LYS A 637 -44.45 13.93 -15.97
CA LYS A 637 -45.60 14.84 -16.12
C LYS A 637 -46.84 14.21 -15.52
N LEU A 638 -47.45 14.85 -14.54
CA LEU A 638 -48.72 14.43 -13.94
C LEU A 638 -49.87 15.28 -14.51
N LYS A 639 -51.03 14.64 -14.73
CA LYS A 639 -52.22 15.35 -15.23
C LYS A 639 -52.69 16.38 -14.20
N ASN A 640 -53.13 17.56 -14.65
CA ASN A 640 -53.51 18.71 -13.80
C ASN A 640 -54.50 18.42 -12.64
N SER A 641 -55.30 17.36 -12.70
CA SER A 641 -56.20 16.96 -11.60
C SER A 641 -55.51 16.27 -10.42
N LYS A 642 -54.17 16.11 -10.46
CA LYS A 642 -53.37 15.29 -9.53
C LYS A 642 -52.31 16.07 -8.73
N VAL A 643 -52.52 17.37 -8.50
CA VAL A 643 -51.54 18.24 -7.80
C VAL A 643 -51.28 17.79 -6.35
N GLN A 644 -52.28 17.21 -5.69
CA GLN A 644 -52.14 16.67 -4.33
C GLN A 644 -51.21 15.45 -4.31
N GLU A 645 -51.38 14.51 -5.25
CA GLU A 645 -50.53 13.34 -5.36
C GLU A 645 -49.08 13.70 -5.72
N LEU A 646 -48.88 14.75 -6.53
CA LEU A 646 -47.55 15.31 -6.80
C LEU A 646 -46.88 15.78 -5.50
N ALA A 647 -47.62 16.50 -4.66
CA ALA A 647 -47.08 17.08 -3.45
C ALA A 647 -46.76 16.01 -2.39
N GLU A 648 -47.55 14.93 -2.35
CA GLU A 648 -47.27 13.73 -1.54
C GLU A 648 -45.99 12.99 -2.01
N GLU A 649 -45.76 12.87 -3.32
CA GLU A 649 -44.53 12.29 -3.88
C GLU A 649 -43.29 13.13 -3.54
N PHE A 650 -43.41 14.47 -3.63
CA PHE A 650 -42.38 15.41 -3.22
C PHE A 650 -42.05 15.28 -1.74
N GLN A 651 -43.08 15.19 -0.90
CA GLN A 651 -42.92 15.04 0.55
C GLN A 651 -42.22 13.73 0.89
N ALA A 652 -42.67 12.61 0.33
CA ALA A 652 -42.07 11.30 0.56
C ALA A 652 -40.60 11.27 0.12
N ASN A 653 -40.27 11.83 -1.05
CA ASN A 653 -38.89 11.98 -1.51
C ASN A 653 -38.06 12.86 -0.56
N PHE A 654 -38.59 13.99 -0.09
CA PHE A 654 -37.85 14.88 0.80
C PHE A 654 -37.47 14.21 2.13
N TYR A 655 -38.36 13.41 2.72
CA TYR A 655 -38.10 12.70 3.98
C TYR A 655 -37.28 11.43 3.80
N CYS A 656 -37.49 10.71 2.71
CA CYS A 656 -36.82 9.43 2.42
C CYS A 656 -35.58 9.59 1.53
N ARG A 657 -35.18 10.82 1.17
CA ARG A 657 -34.03 11.06 0.28
C ARG A 657 -32.78 10.37 0.80
N SER A 658 -32.13 9.68 -0.11
CA SER A 658 -30.93 8.89 0.10
C SER A 658 -30.32 8.58 -1.26
N LYS A 659 -29.05 8.20 -1.29
CA LYS A 659 -28.38 7.68 -2.49
C LYS A 659 -29.06 6.43 -3.09
N TYR A 660 -29.84 5.70 -2.30
CA TYR A 660 -30.62 4.53 -2.75
C TYR A 660 -32.01 4.89 -3.27
N VAL A 661 -32.43 6.15 -3.20
CA VAL A 661 -33.70 6.67 -3.73
C VAL A 661 -33.42 7.49 -4.99
N LEU A 662 -34.34 7.48 -5.95
CA LEU A 662 -34.21 8.21 -7.21
C LEU A 662 -34.11 9.73 -6.93
N PRO A 663 -33.02 10.41 -7.34
CA PRO A 663 -32.81 11.80 -6.96
C PRO A 663 -33.69 12.73 -7.81
N ILE A 664 -34.46 13.56 -7.13
CA ILE A 664 -35.16 14.72 -7.70
C ILE A 664 -34.16 15.86 -7.83
N LEU A 665 -34.09 16.47 -9.02
CA LEU A 665 -33.27 17.64 -9.31
C LEU A 665 -34.09 18.93 -9.18
N GLY A 666 -35.40 18.85 -9.40
CA GLY A 666 -36.26 20.01 -9.34
C GLY A 666 -37.68 19.79 -9.82
N LEU A 667 -38.39 20.91 -9.96
CA LEU A 667 -39.75 21.01 -10.50
C LEU A 667 -39.72 21.90 -11.73
N THR A 668 -40.52 21.57 -12.74
CA THR A 668 -40.83 22.47 -13.85
C THR A 668 -42.33 22.47 -14.14
N GLN A 669 -42.80 23.46 -14.90
CA GLN A 669 -44.19 23.55 -15.35
C GLN A 669 -44.22 23.78 -16.85
N ASP A 670 -44.93 22.92 -17.57
CA ASP A 670 -45.12 23.06 -19.01
C ASP A 670 -46.03 24.28 -19.28
N PRO A 671 -45.54 25.34 -19.96
CA PRO A 671 -46.33 26.55 -20.18
C PRO A 671 -47.51 26.32 -21.14
N THR A 672 -47.49 25.24 -21.92
CA THR A 672 -48.53 24.92 -22.90
C THR A 672 -49.66 24.09 -22.27
N THR A 673 -49.31 23.03 -21.53
CA THR A 673 -50.31 22.15 -20.91
C THR A 673 -50.67 22.57 -19.48
N THR A 674 -49.91 23.50 -18.90
CA THR A 674 -49.94 23.91 -17.47
C THR A 674 -49.61 22.80 -16.48
N GLU A 675 -49.18 21.64 -16.97
CA GLU A 675 -48.85 20.47 -16.16
C GLU A 675 -47.51 20.63 -15.45
N TYR A 676 -47.50 20.29 -14.16
CA TYR A 676 -46.27 20.18 -13.39
C TYR A 676 -45.53 18.88 -13.71
N ALA A 677 -44.19 18.95 -13.71
CA ALA A 677 -43.33 17.80 -13.90
C ALA A 677 -42.22 17.74 -12.87
N ILE A 678 -42.02 16.55 -12.29
CA ILE A 678 -40.83 16.24 -11.49
C ILE A 678 -39.66 16.05 -12.44
N VAL A 679 -38.59 16.81 -12.24
CA VAL A 679 -37.33 16.65 -12.98
C VAL A 679 -36.40 15.80 -12.13
N SER A 680 -36.02 14.64 -12.65
CA SER A 680 -35.14 13.67 -11.99
C SER A 680 -33.97 13.28 -12.90
N ARG A 681 -32.96 12.62 -12.34
CA ARG A 681 -31.84 12.10 -13.14
C ARG A 681 -32.34 11.05 -14.14
N TYR A 682 -31.96 11.20 -15.42
CA TYR A 682 -32.20 10.17 -16.41
C TYR A 682 -31.30 8.95 -16.17
N MET A 683 -31.89 7.76 -16.12
CA MET A 683 -31.21 6.50 -15.86
C MET A 683 -31.06 5.71 -17.17
N LYS A 684 -29.85 5.70 -17.72
CA LYS A 684 -29.57 5.17 -19.06
C LYS A 684 -29.87 3.68 -19.22
N ASP A 685 -29.78 2.89 -18.15
CA ASP A 685 -30.05 1.45 -18.15
C ASP A 685 -31.54 1.13 -17.89
N GLY A 686 -32.39 2.16 -17.76
CA GLY A 686 -33.82 2.01 -17.55
C GLY A 686 -34.17 1.45 -16.17
N ASN A 687 -35.27 0.70 -16.11
CA ASN A 687 -35.73 0.01 -14.90
C ASN A 687 -35.29 -1.46 -14.88
N LEU A 688 -35.38 -2.10 -13.70
CA LEU A 688 -34.95 -3.48 -13.47
C LEU A 688 -35.60 -4.47 -14.43
N ARG A 689 -36.88 -4.27 -14.77
CA ARG A 689 -37.60 -5.13 -15.74
C ARG A 689 -36.91 -5.12 -17.11
N ASN A 690 -36.69 -3.94 -17.67
CA ASN A 690 -36.07 -3.82 -19.00
C ASN A 690 -34.60 -4.27 -18.96
N PHE A 691 -33.89 -3.95 -17.88
CA PHE A 691 -32.50 -4.34 -17.69
C PHE A 691 -32.31 -5.87 -17.68
N LEU A 692 -33.14 -6.61 -16.95
CA LEU A 692 -33.06 -8.08 -16.88
C LEU A 692 -33.46 -8.76 -18.21
N GLN A 693 -34.36 -8.16 -18.98
CA GLN A 693 -34.70 -8.65 -20.32
C GLN A 693 -33.55 -8.49 -21.32
N GLN A 694 -32.80 -7.38 -21.21
CA GLN A 694 -31.64 -7.10 -22.06
C GLN A 694 -30.39 -7.89 -21.62
N ASN A 695 -30.27 -8.19 -20.32
CA ASN A 695 -29.12 -8.87 -19.72
C ASN A 695 -29.52 -10.24 -19.17
N LYS A 696 -29.74 -11.20 -20.08
CA LYS A 696 -30.23 -12.54 -19.74
C LYS A 696 -29.27 -13.36 -18.86
N THR A 697 -27.99 -13.01 -18.86
CA THR A 697 -26.93 -13.72 -18.11
C THR A 697 -26.32 -12.79 -17.06
N LEU A 698 -26.72 -12.97 -15.80
CA LEU A 698 -26.15 -12.27 -14.63
C LEU A 698 -25.64 -13.27 -13.62
N SER A 699 -24.44 -13.03 -13.09
CA SER A 699 -23.87 -13.82 -12.01
C SER A 699 -24.66 -13.63 -10.71
N TRP A 700 -24.60 -14.61 -9.81
CA TRP A 700 -25.19 -14.50 -8.47
C TRP A 700 -24.59 -13.34 -7.66
N THR A 701 -23.33 -13.00 -7.89
CA THR A 701 -22.71 -11.83 -7.27
C THR A 701 -23.46 -10.56 -7.69
N GLU A 702 -23.65 -10.33 -8.99
CA GLU A 702 -24.39 -9.17 -9.50
C GLU A 702 -25.86 -9.16 -9.04
N ARG A 703 -26.52 -10.32 -9.03
CA ARG A 703 -27.90 -10.45 -8.52
C ARG A 703 -28.02 -10.04 -7.06
N LEU A 704 -27.08 -10.47 -6.21
CA LEU A 704 -27.04 -10.09 -4.79
C LEU A 704 -26.73 -8.60 -4.61
N TRP A 705 -25.89 -8.01 -5.46
CA TRP A 705 -25.63 -6.57 -5.45
C TRP A 705 -26.88 -5.74 -5.81
N LEU A 706 -27.59 -6.13 -6.86
CA LEU A 706 -28.85 -5.51 -7.25
C LEU A 706 -29.86 -5.61 -6.10
N LEU A 707 -30.05 -6.81 -5.54
CA LEU A 707 -30.95 -7.00 -4.40
C LEU A 707 -30.55 -6.15 -3.19
N LYS A 708 -29.27 -6.14 -2.81
CA LYS A 708 -28.77 -5.34 -1.67
C LYS A 708 -29.03 -3.85 -1.84
N SER A 709 -28.79 -3.29 -3.03
CA SER A 709 -29.04 -1.87 -3.30
C SER A 709 -30.53 -1.52 -3.23
N PHE A 710 -31.40 -2.38 -3.77
CA PHE A 710 -32.85 -2.25 -3.63
C PHE A 710 -33.30 -2.27 -2.16
N ILE A 711 -32.87 -3.29 -1.39
CA ILE A 711 -33.25 -3.41 0.02
C ILE A 711 -32.69 -2.26 0.86
N SER A 712 -31.52 -1.71 0.51
CA SER A 712 -30.98 -0.52 1.18
C SER A 712 -31.89 0.69 0.99
N GLY A 713 -32.47 0.88 -0.20
CA GLY A 713 -33.46 1.93 -0.45
C GLY A 713 -34.75 1.71 0.32
N LEU A 714 -35.28 0.47 0.34
CA LEU A 714 -36.48 0.16 1.10
C LEU A 714 -36.28 0.34 2.61
N ASN A 715 -35.12 -0.07 3.13
CA ASN A 715 -34.79 0.09 4.54
C ASN A 715 -34.74 1.57 4.95
N VAL A 716 -34.28 2.47 4.06
CA VAL A 716 -34.35 3.92 4.33
C VAL A 716 -35.80 4.38 4.46
N ILE A 717 -36.67 3.99 3.53
CA ILE A 717 -38.10 4.34 3.57
C ILE A 717 -38.75 3.83 4.86
N HIS A 718 -38.53 2.55 5.19
CA HIS A 718 -39.11 1.94 6.39
C HIS A 718 -38.57 2.56 7.67
N TYR A 719 -37.26 2.81 7.76
CA TYR A 719 -36.63 3.47 8.90
C TYR A 719 -37.15 4.89 9.13
N LYS A 720 -37.58 5.59 8.07
CA LYS A 720 -38.22 6.91 8.15
C LYS A 720 -39.71 6.85 8.52
N GLY A 721 -40.25 5.66 8.76
CA GLY A 721 -41.66 5.47 9.12
C GLY A 721 -42.61 5.59 7.92
N TYR A 722 -42.14 5.29 6.72
CA TYR A 722 -42.95 5.27 5.49
C TYR A 722 -43.15 3.84 4.97
N ILE A 723 -44.15 3.67 4.09
CA ILE A 723 -44.49 2.45 3.36
C ILE A 723 -44.55 2.83 1.87
N HIS A 724 -43.88 2.08 0.99
CA HIS A 724 -43.79 2.41 -0.44
C HIS A 724 -45.09 2.13 -1.20
N ARG A 725 -45.77 1.02 -0.90
CA ARG A 725 -47.09 0.58 -1.43
C ARG A 725 -47.13 0.16 -2.91
N ASP A 726 -46.17 0.57 -3.74
CA ASP A 726 -46.14 0.21 -5.17
C ASP A 726 -44.77 -0.35 -5.63
N LEU A 727 -44.27 -1.36 -4.93
CA LEU A 727 -42.99 -1.99 -5.26
C LEU A 727 -43.14 -3.01 -6.40
N HIS A 728 -42.56 -2.70 -7.55
CA HIS A 728 -42.37 -3.64 -8.65
C HIS A 728 -41.14 -3.27 -9.48
N PRO A 729 -40.61 -4.17 -10.33
CA PRO A 729 -39.39 -3.93 -11.12
C PRO A 729 -39.42 -2.72 -12.07
N GLY A 730 -40.59 -2.14 -12.32
CA GLY A 730 -40.74 -0.92 -13.13
C GLY A 730 -40.36 0.35 -12.37
N ASN A 731 -40.47 0.34 -11.03
CA ASN A 731 -40.14 1.44 -10.14
C ASN A 731 -38.72 1.33 -9.56
N LEU A 732 -37.92 0.37 -10.03
CA LEU A 732 -36.54 0.14 -9.61
C LEU A 732 -35.59 0.54 -10.73
N MET A 733 -34.96 1.70 -10.62
CA MET A 733 -34.14 2.28 -11.68
C MET A 733 -32.68 1.84 -11.60
N ILE A 734 -32.08 1.47 -12.73
CA ILE A 734 -30.71 0.99 -12.81
C ILE A 734 -29.74 2.14 -13.13
N THR A 735 -28.67 2.22 -12.37
CA THR A 735 -27.55 3.14 -12.59
C THR A 735 -26.21 2.42 -12.46
N GLU A 736 -25.12 3.10 -12.80
CA GLU A 736 -23.75 2.58 -12.73
C GLU A 736 -22.94 3.25 -11.64
N VAL A 737 -22.01 2.50 -11.05
CA VAL A 737 -20.96 2.98 -10.14
C VAL A 737 -19.56 2.74 -10.74
N PHE A 738 -18.49 3.06 -10.01
CA PHE A 738 -17.10 2.81 -10.40
C PHE A 738 -16.91 1.37 -10.93
N ASP A 739 -16.15 1.21 -12.00
CA ASP A 739 -15.88 -0.08 -12.68
C ASP A 739 -17.12 -0.75 -13.32
N ASN A 740 -18.13 0.05 -13.71
CA ASN A 740 -19.35 -0.37 -14.43
C ASN A 740 -20.32 -1.30 -13.66
N PHE A 741 -20.16 -1.45 -12.35
CA PHE A 741 -21.12 -2.22 -11.54
C PHE A 741 -22.51 -1.57 -11.54
N LYS A 742 -23.56 -2.38 -11.65
CA LYS A 742 -24.96 -1.94 -11.71
C LYS A 742 -25.58 -1.85 -10.32
N PHE A 743 -26.43 -0.85 -10.12
CA PHE A 743 -27.00 -0.49 -8.83
C PHE A 743 -28.47 -0.06 -8.98
N ILE A 744 -29.34 -0.42 -8.03
CA ILE A 744 -30.76 -0.04 -8.02
C ILE A 744 -30.97 1.21 -7.18
N ARG A 745 -31.67 2.20 -7.75
CA ARG A 745 -32.33 3.29 -7.02
C ARG A 745 -33.84 3.09 -7.04
N LEU A 746 -34.44 3.20 -5.86
CA LEU A 746 -35.86 3.04 -5.64
C LEU A 746 -36.59 4.33 -6.04
N GLY A 747 -37.50 4.25 -7.00
CA GLY A 747 -38.22 5.37 -7.60
C GLY A 747 -39.73 5.23 -7.48
N ASP A 748 -40.46 6.23 -8.01
CA ASP A 748 -41.92 6.38 -7.93
C ASP A 748 -42.50 6.29 -6.52
N LEU A 749 -42.34 7.37 -5.75
CA LEU A 749 -42.86 7.47 -4.39
C LEU A 749 -44.28 8.06 -4.36
N GLY A 750 -45.02 8.04 -5.47
CA GLY A 750 -46.36 8.63 -5.57
C GLY A 750 -47.37 8.05 -4.60
N PHE A 751 -47.24 6.76 -4.27
CA PHE A 751 -48.06 6.06 -3.28
C PHE A 751 -47.41 5.91 -1.91
N CYS A 752 -46.21 6.44 -1.74
CA CYS A 752 -45.47 6.31 -0.50
C CYS A 752 -46.13 7.17 0.59
N ARG A 753 -46.50 6.55 1.73
CA ARG A 753 -47.20 7.23 2.83
C ARG A 753 -46.59 6.87 4.20
N PRO A 754 -46.66 7.75 5.21
CA PRO A 754 -46.34 7.41 6.58
C PRO A 754 -47.16 6.22 7.10
N VAL A 755 -46.59 5.47 8.04
CA VAL A 755 -47.25 4.30 8.65
C VAL A 755 -48.54 4.67 9.38
N ASP A 756 -48.62 5.86 9.97
CA ASP A 756 -49.76 6.31 10.78
C ASP A 756 -50.92 6.92 9.94
N GLU A 757 -50.77 7.00 8.62
CA GLU A 757 -51.78 7.62 7.74
C GLU A 757 -52.89 6.63 7.36
N ILE A 758 -54.08 6.82 7.95
CA ILE A 758 -55.30 6.05 7.63
C ILE A 758 -55.90 6.59 6.33
N THR A 759 -55.42 6.11 5.19
CA THR A 759 -56.00 6.47 3.88
C THR A 759 -57.04 5.44 3.44
N SER A 760 -58.24 5.89 3.08
CA SER A 760 -59.29 5.07 2.42
C SER A 760 -59.06 4.92 0.91
N SER A 761 -57.83 5.04 0.43
CA SER A 761 -57.52 4.95 -1.00
C SER A 761 -57.59 3.49 -1.45
N GLY A 762 -58.16 3.26 -2.64
CA GLY A 762 -58.32 1.92 -3.20
C GLY A 762 -56.99 1.18 -3.39
N ILE A 763 -57.06 -0.10 -3.74
CA ILE A 763 -55.88 -0.94 -3.91
C ILE A 763 -55.20 -0.57 -5.24
N TYR A 764 -53.97 -0.07 -5.18
CA TYR A 764 -53.16 0.27 -6.35
C TYR A 764 -51.93 -0.63 -6.43
N GLY A 765 -51.53 -0.98 -7.65
CA GLY A 765 -50.25 -1.64 -7.92
C GLY A 765 -50.31 -2.61 -9.08
N VAL A 766 -49.28 -3.43 -9.20
CA VAL A 766 -49.18 -4.52 -10.18
C VAL A 766 -49.50 -5.84 -9.48
N LEU A 767 -50.58 -6.51 -9.88
CA LEU A 767 -51.25 -7.57 -9.13
C LEU A 767 -50.33 -8.60 -8.43
N PRO A 768 -49.37 -9.27 -9.11
CA PRO A 768 -48.52 -10.28 -8.46
C PRO A 768 -47.65 -9.77 -7.31
N TYR A 769 -47.39 -8.46 -7.25
CA TYR A 769 -46.55 -7.82 -6.24
C TYR A 769 -47.35 -7.29 -5.04
N ILE A 770 -48.68 -7.33 -5.10
CA ILE A 770 -49.57 -6.86 -4.03
C ILE A 770 -49.75 -7.97 -3.01
N ALA A 771 -49.56 -7.64 -1.73
CA ALA A 771 -49.63 -8.63 -0.67
C ALA A 771 -51.06 -9.17 -0.46
N PRO A 772 -51.22 -10.47 -0.11
CA PRO A 772 -52.53 -11.09 0.07
C PRO A 772 -53.44 -10.35 1.05
N GLU A 773 -52.90 -9.84 2.15
CA GLU A 773 -53.68 -9.10 3.13
C GLU A 773 -54.27 -7.79 2.57
N ILE A 774 -53.58 -7.15 1.62
CA ILE A 774 -54.03 -5.92 0.96
C ILE A 774 -55.12 -6.23 -0.05
N LEU A 775 -54.99 -7.34 -0.79
CA LEU A 775 -56.08 -7.84 -1.63
C LEU A 775 -57.32 -8.12 -0.77
N ASN A 776 -57.17 -8.62 0.45
CA ASN A 776 -58.26 -8.77 1.41
C ASN A 776 -58.66 -7.47 2.14
N GLU A 777 -58.40 -6.31 1.53
CA GLU A 777 -58.81 -4.97 1.99
C GLU A 777 -58.26 -4.57 3.39
N ASN A 778 -57.19 -5.22 3.87
CA ASN A 778 -56.49 -4.76 5.06
C ASN A 778 -55.57 -3.56 4.75
N PRO A 779 -55.24 -2.72 5.75
CA PRO A 779 -54.33 -1.59 5.57
C PRO A 779 -52.93 -1.99 5.12
N TYR A 780 -52.29 -1.14 4.33
CA TYR A 780 -50.88 -1.27 3.98
C TYR A 780 -50.00 -1.25 5.22
N THR A 781 -49.00 -2.13 5.25
CA THR A 781 -47.98 -2.21 6.30
C THR A 781 -46.60 -2.30 5.68
N GLN A 782 -45.54 -2.07 6.45
CA GLN A 782 -44.18 -2.34 5.96
C GLN A 782 -43.99 -3.80 5.55
N ALA A 783 -44.68 -4.75 6.20
CA ALA A 783 -44.68 -6.16 5.81
C ALA A 783 -45.34 -6.42 4.45
N SER A 784 -46.25 -5.54 3.99
CA SER A 784 -46.82 -5.62 2.64
C SER A 784 -45.80 -5.26 1.55
N ASP A 785 -44.87 -4.32 1.80
CA ASP A 785 -43.73 -4.06 0.90
C ASP A 785 -42.76 -5.25 0.85
N ILE A 786 -42.57 -5.95 1.99
CA ILE A 786 -41.70 -7.13 2.07
C ILE A 786 -42.25 -8.31 1.26
N TYR A 787 -43.58 -8.42 1.13
CA TYR A 787 -44.17 -9.36 0.19
C TYR A 787 -43.70 -9.10 -1.24
N SER A 788 -43.78 -7.84 -1.68
CA SER A 788 -43.29 -7.42 -2.99
C SER A 788 -41.80 -7.72 -3.16
N VAL A 789 -41.00 -7.56 -2.09
CA VAL A 789 -39.57 -7.96 -2.08
C VAL A 789 -39.41 -9.44 -2.45
N GLY A 790 -40.21 -10.34 -1.88
CA GLY A 790 -40.13 -11.78 -2.20
C GLY A 790 -40.40 -12.06 -3.69
N ILE A 791 -41.39 -11.39 -4.28
CA ILE A 791 -41.69 -11.52 -5.71
C ILE A 791 -40.56 -10.90 -6.56
N ILE A 792 -40.01 -9.76 -6.17
CA ILE A 792 -38.87 -9.12 -6.86
C ILE A 792 -37.60 -9.97 -6.75
N MET A 793 -37.37 -10.64 -5.63
CA MET A 793 -36.28 -11.61 -5.48
C MET A 793 -36.40 -12.74 -6.51
N TRP A 794 -37.63 -13.22 -6.76
CA TRP A 794 -37.88 -14.19 -7.82
C TRP A 794 -37.59 -13.61 -9.22
N VAL A 795 -37.98 -12.36 -9.47
CA VAL A 795 -37.67 -11.66 -10.73
C VAL A 795 -36.15 -11.51 -10.93
N ILE A 796 -35.39 -11.11 -9.92
CA ILE A 796 -33.92 -11.01 -9.99
C ILE A 796 -33.28 -12.38 -10.26
N SER A 797 -33.86 -13.45 -9.70
CA SER A 797 -33.34 -14.81 -9.89
C SER A 797 -33.63 -15.41 -11.28
N THR A 798 -34.71 -14.96 -11.96
CA THR A 798 -35.19 -15.59 -13.20
C THR A 798 -35.14 -14.67 -14.42
N GLY A 799 -35.14 -13.36 -14.23
CA GLY A 799 -35.37 -12.36 -15.28
C GLY A 799 -36.79 -12.39 -15.87
N LYS A 800 -37.73 -13.15 -15.29
CA LYS A 800 -39.07 -13.39 -15.83
C LYS A 800 -40.13 -12.48 -15.21
N ILE A 801 -41.26 -12.37 -15.90
CA ILE A 801 -42.46 -11.69 -15.41
C ILE A 801 -43.34 -12.72 -14.66
N PRO A 802 -43.75 -12.45 -13.40
CA PRO A 802 -44.59 -13.38 -12.64
C PRO A 802 -45.93 -13.65 -13.34
N PHE A 803 -46.33 -14.92 -13.46
CA PHE A 803 -47.61 -15.33 -14.06
C PHE A 803 -47.86 -14.75 -15.48
N SER A 804 -46.81 -14.55 -16.28
CA SER A 804 -46.91 -13.87 -17.58
C SER A 804 -47.79 -14.58 -18.62
N ASN A 805 -48.15 -15.84 -18.38
CA ASN A 805 -48.91 -16.70 -19.27
C ASN A 805 -50.43 -16.65 -19.06
N ARG A 806 -50.94 -15.81 -18.15
CA ARG A 806 -52.38 -15.67 -17.86
C ARG A 806 -52.80 -14.22 -17.62
N ALA A 807 -54.10 -13.97 -17.61
CA ALA A 807 -54.67 -12.67 -17.28
C ALA A 807 -54.41 -12.28 -15.81
N TYR A 808 -54.26 -10.96 -15.56
CA TYR A 808 -54.21 -10.42 -14.20
C TYR A 808 -55.62 -9.98 -13.79
N ASP A 809 -56.44 -10.99 -13.50
CA ASP A 809 -57.87 -10.89 -13.23
C ASP A 809 -58.21 -11.37 -11.81
N CYS A 810 -59.50 -11.59 -11.55
CA CYS A 810 -60.00 -11.96 -10.23
C CYS A 810 -59.67 -13.42 -9.86
N GLU A 811 -59.48 -14.29 -10.84
CA GLU A 811 -59.06 -15.68 -10.60
C GLU A 811 -57.64 -15.69 -10.02
N LEU A 812 -56.72 -14.92 -10.61
CA LEU A 812 -55.37 -14.79 -10.07
C LEU A 812 -55.34 -14.15 -8.67
N ILE A 813 -56.24 -13.20 -8.39
CA ILE A 813 -56.40 -12.62 -7.03
C ILE A 813 -56.73 -13.73 -6.01
N LEU A 814 -57.75 -14.55 -6.30
CA LEU A 814 -58.20 -15.62 -5.42
C LEU A 814 -57.10 -16.67 -5.19
N GLU A 815 -56.39 -17.08 -6.24
CA GLU A 815 -55.30 -18.04 -6.10
C GLU A 815 -54.13 -17.49 -5.27
N ILE A 816 -53.78 -16.20 -5.41
CA ILE A 816 -52.73 -15.56 -4.59
C ILE A 816 -53.15 -15.54 -3.10
N LEU A 817 -54.43 -15.28 -2.82
CA LEU A 817 -55.01 -15.34 -1.47
C LEU A 817 -54.95 -16.77 -0.89
N GLU A 818 -55.16 -17.78 -1.72
CA GLU A 818 -55.04 -19.19 -1.32
C GLU A 818 -53.59 -19.61 -1.07
N GLY A 819 -52.62 -18.93 -1.68
CA GLY A 819 -51.19 -19.14 -1.43
C GLY A 819 -50.37 -19.37 -2.70
N LEU A 820 -50.93 -19.15 -3.88
CA LEU A 820 -50.21 -19.26 -5.14
C LEU A 820 -48.98 -18.34 -5.15
N ARG A 821 -47.83 -18.91 -5.54
CA ARG A 821 -46.57 -18.18 -5.76
C ARG A 821 -45.94 -18.63 -7.08
N PRO A 822 -45.07 -17.80 -7.69
CA PRO A 822 -44.32 -18.21 -8.87
C PRO A 822 -43.47 -19.46 -8.60
N LYS A 823 -43.43 -20.38 -9.57
CA LYS A 823 -42.62 -21.60 -9.45
C LYS A 823 -41.14 -21.23 -9.33
N ILE A 824 -40.48 -21.73 -8.28
CA ILE A 824 -39.04 -21.52 -8.05
C ILE A 824 -38.25 -22.33 -9.09
N GLN A 825 -37.30 -21.68 -9.75
CA GLN A 825 -36.46 -22.32 -10.76
C GLN A 825 -35.40 -23.21 -10.12
N GLU A 826 -35.23 -24.42 -10.66
CA GLU A 826 -34.16 -25.34 -10.28
C GLU A 826 -32.78 -24.67 -10.47
N GLY A 827 -31.84 -24.91 -9.55
CA GLY A 827 -30.54 -24.23 -9.51
C GLY A 827 -30.53 -22.90 -8.74
N THR A 828 -31.67 -22.41 -8.22
CA THR A 828 -31.66 -21.24 -7.32
C THR A 828 -31.02 -21.60 -5.96
N PRO A 829 -30.03 -20.84 -5.46
CA PRO A 829 -29.36 -21.09 -4.18
C PRO A 829 -30.35 -21.25 -3.01
N ARG A 830 -30.19 -22.31 -2.22
CA ARG A 830 -31.16 -22.67 -1.17
C ARG A 830 -31.34 -21.58 -0.12
N CYS A 831 -30.26 -20.91 0.31
CA CYS A 831 -30.35 -19.81 1.28
C CYS A 831 -31.14 -18.61 0.73
N TYR A 832 -31.02 -18.33 -0.58
CA TYR A 832 -31.80 -17.31 -1.27
C TYR A 832 -33.28 -17.69 -1.32
N VAL A 833 -33.58 -18.96 -1.64
CA VAL A 833 -34.95 -19.51 -1.64
C VAL A 833 -35.60 -19.36 -0.27
N VAL A 834 -34.91 -19.75 0.81
CA VAL A 834 -35.47 -19.66 2.18
C VAL A 834 -35.81 -18.20 2.55
N LEU A 835 -34.95 -17.25 2.20
CA LEU A 835 -35.21 -15.83 2.44
C LEU A 835 -36.39 -15.33 1.59
N MET A 836 -36.41 -15.67 0.30
CA MET A 836 -37.48 -15.33 -0.64
C MET A 836 -38.84 -15.87 -0.15
N GLU A 837 -38.87 -17.12 0.33
CA GLU A 837 -40.06 -17.76 0.88
C GLU A 837 -40.59 -17.08 2.14
N LYS A 838 -39.69 -16.62 3.01
CA LYS A 838 -40.06 -15.81 4.17
C LYS A 838 -40.60 -14.44 3.78
N CYS A 839 -40.02 -13.79 2.78
CA CYS A 839 -40.46 -12.46 2.34
C CYS A 839 -41.89 -12.50 1.77
N TRP A 840 -42.27 -13.50 0.96
CA TRP A 840 -43.62 -13.60 0.38
C TRP A 840 -44.59 -14.50 1.17
N HIS A 841 -44.31 -14.74 2.45
CA HIS A 841 -45.13 -15.60 3.30
C HIS A 841 -46.59 -15.11 3.37
N LYS A 842 -47.56 -16.04 3.46
CA LYS A 842 -48.99 -15.69 3.47
C LYS A 842 -49.35 -14.83 4.69
N ASP A 843 -48.92 -15.25 5.87
CA ASP A 843 -49.01 -14.46 7.10
C ASP A 843 -47.97 -13.31 7.06
N SER A 844 -48.42 -12.08 7.25
CA SER A 844 -47.57 -10.88 7.22
C SER A 844 -46.65 -10.78 8.45
N SER A 845 -47.02 -11.39 9.58
CA SER A 845 -46.22 -11.37 10.83
C SER A 845 -44.95 -12.23 10.75
N GLU A 846 -44.95 -13.23 9.86
CA GLU A 846 -43.80 -14.13 9.61
C GLU A 846 -42.75 -13.50 8.67
N ARG A 847 -43.07 -12.36 8.05
CA ARG A 847 -42.18 -11.69 7.10
C ARG A 847 -41.10 -10.89 7.85
N PRO A 848 -39.83 -10.95 7.42
CA PRO A 848 -38.74 -10.19 8.06
C PRO A 848 -38.88 -8.68 7.79
N SER A 849 -38.28 -7.85 8.64
CA SER A 849 -38.11 -6.42 8.34
C SER A 849 -37.09 -6.19 7.22
N ALA A 850 -37.16 -5.05 6.52
CA ALA A 850 -36.16 -4.67 5.52
C ALA A 850 -34.73 -4.63 6.10
N GLU A 851 -34.59 -4.20 7.36
CA GLU A 851 -33.33 -4.20 8.10
C GLU A 851 -32.76 -5.62 8.26
N ARG A 852 -33.62 -6.60 8.62
CA ARG A 852 -33.19 -7.99 8.79
C ARG A 852 -32.78 -8.62 7.47
N VAL A 853 -33.50 -8.34 6.38
CA VAL A 853 -33.13 -8.76 5.03
C VAL A 853 -31.78 -8.15 4.64
N LEU A 854 -31.57 -6.85 4.90
CA LEU A 854 -30.33 -6.15 4.59
C LEU A 854 -29.12 -6.72 5.36
N ALA A 855 -29.30 -7.03 6.64
CA ALA A 855 -28.26 -7.65 7.47
C ALA A 855 -27.80 -8.99 6.88
N LEU A 856 -28.75 -9.87 6.51
CA LEU A 856 -28.44 -11.16 5.88
C LEU A 856 -27.70 -11.00 4.53
N LEU A 857 -28.10 -10.03 3.71
CA LEU A 857 -27.42 -9.76 2.44
C LEU A 857 -26.00 -9.20 2.65
N ASN A 858 -25.78 -8.43 3.72
CA ASN A 858 -24.44 -7.98 4.09
C ASN A 858 -23.55 -9.16 4.48
N ASP A 859 -24.06 -10.12 5.24
CA ASP A 859 -23.34 -11.33 5.61
C ASP A 859 -22.98 -12.16 4.36
N TRP A 860 -23.92 -12.38 3.45
CA TRP A 860 -23.66 -13.15 2.21
C TRP A 860 -22.64 -12.49 1.29
N ASN A 861 -22.68 -11.16 1.16
CA ASN A 861 -21.66 -10.44 0.38
C ASN A 861 -20.29 -10.50 1.07
N HIS A 862 -20.24 -10.39 2.41
CA HIS A 862 -19.00 -10.53 3.16
C HIS A 862 -18.37 -11.92 2.98
N ASP A 863 -19.16 -12.99 3.08
CA ASP A 863 -18.69 -14.37 2.86
C ASP A 863 -18.07 -14.54 1.45
N LEU A 864 -18.71 -13.98 0.42
CA LEU A 864 -18.21 -14.00 -0.96
C LEU A 864 -16.88 -13.23 -1.11
N GLU A 865 -16.71 -12.12 -0.40
CA GLU A 865 -15.49 -11.29 -0.42
C GLU A 865 -14.30 -11.95 0.31
N VAL A 866 -14.53 -12.63 1.42
CA VAL A 866 -13.47 -13.31 2.19
C VAL A 866 -13.00 -14.58 1.48
N THR A 867 -13.89 -15.23 0.72
CA THR A 867 -13.59 -16.50 0.04
C THR A 867 -12.51 -16.36 -1.03
N GLY A 868 -12.43 -15.21 -1.70
CA GLY A 868 -11.34 -14.88 -2.61
C GLY A 868 -9.97 -14.73 -1.92
N ARG A 869 -9.92 -14.60 -0.58
CA ARG A 869 -8.69 -14.31 0.19
C ARG A 869 -8.21 -15.45 1.10
N ARG A 870 -9.12 -16.32 1.60
CA ARG A 870 -8.78 -17.36 2.61
C ARG A 870 -9.41 -18.73 2.35
N GLY A 871 -10.03 -18.94 1.18
CA GLY A 871 -10.78 -20.17 0.88
C GLY A 871 -12.26 -20.09 1.31
N PRO A 872 -13.08 -21.09 0.94
CA PRO A 872 -14.54 -21.08 1.12
C PRO A 872 -14.99 -20.97 2.58
N ILE A 873 -15.87 -20.00 2.89
CA ILE A 873 -16.47 -19.76 4.22
C ILE A 873 -17.97 -19.45 4.06
N GLY A 874 -18.79 -19.93 4.99
CA GLY A 874 -20.22 -19.60 5.05
C GLY A 874 -21.00 -20.07 3.81
N ASN A 875 -21.86 -19.21 3.25
CA ASN A 875 -22.68 -19.55 2.08
C ASN A 875 -21.98 -19.30 0.73
N SER A 876 -20.77 -18.74 0.74
CA SER A 876 -20.03 -18.41 -0.49
C SER A 876 -19.85 -19.58 -1.48
N PRO A 877 -19.62 -20.84 -1.05
CA PRO A 877 -19.40 -21.93 -2.00
C PRO A 877 -20.67 -22.27 -2.76
N ILE A 878 -21.83 -22.07 -2.13
CA ILE A 878 -23.14 -22.34 -2.73
C ILE A 878 -23.39 -21.40 -3.90
N PHE A 879 -23.14 -20.10 -3.72
CA PHE A 879 -23.30 -19.11 -4.79
C PHE A 879 -22.24 -19.25 -5.90
N LEU A 880 -20.99 -19.58 -5.55
CA LEU A 880 -19.91 -19.76 -6.52
C LEU A 880 -20.06 -21.05 -7.35
N ASN A 881 -20.50 -22.16 -6.75
CA ASN A 881 -20.74 -23.41 -7.46
C ASN A 881 -21.90 -23.27 -8.45
N VAL A 882 -23.01 -22.64 -8.03
CA VAL A 882 -24.14 -22.38 -8.92
C VAL A 882 -23.74 -21.48 -10.08
N ASN A 883 -22.88 -20.47 -9.86
CA ASN A 883 -22.33 -19.66 -10.96
C ASN A 883 -21.53 -20.48 -11.99
N GLN A 884 -20.83 -21.53 -11.55
CA GLN A 884 -20.08 -22.42 -12.45
C GLN A 884 -21.02 -23.36 -13.22
N GLU A 885 -22.12 -23.81 -12.62
CA GLU A 885 -23.14 -24.64 -13.26
C GLU A 885 -23.95 -23.84 -14.29
N MET A 886 -24.37 -22.61 -13.94
CA MET A 886 -25.06 -21.70 -14.87
C MET A 886 -24.21 -21.41 -16.12
N LYS A 887 -22.89 -21.18 -15.95
CA LYS A 887 -21.98 -21.00 -17.09
C LYS A 887 -21.87 -22.24 -17.99
N LYS A 888 -22.11 -23.44 -17.48
CA LYS A 888 -22.09 -24.70 -18.26
C LYS A 888 -23.42 -24.94 -18.98
N GLU A 889 -24.54 -24.63 -18.35
CA GLU A 889 -25.88 -24.70 -18.95
C GLU A 889 -26.09 -23.64 -20.04
N ASP A 890 -25.60 -22.41 -19.87
CA ASP A 890 -25.70 -21.33 -20.87
C ASP A 890 -24.95 -21.66 -22.18
N ILE A 891 -23.85 -22.43 -22.09
CA ILE A 891 -23.13 -22.94 -23.28
C ILE A 891 -24.00 -23.96 -24.05
N GLN A 892 -24.87 -24.70 -23.36
CA GLN A 892 -25.77 -25.70 -23.96
C GLN A 892 -27.11 -25.13 -24.45
N LEU A 893 -27.68 -24.13 -23.76
CA LEU A 893 -29.00 -23.54 -24.02
C LEU A 893 -29.02 -22.42 -25.08
N SER A 894 -27.84 -21.95 -25.53
CA SER A 894 -27.70 -20.97 -26.62
C SER A 894 -28.28 -21.40 -27.99
N LYS A 895 -28.92 -22.57 -28.07
CA LYS A 895 -29.52 -23.11 -29.31
C LYS A 895 -31.04 -23.10 -29.39
N VAL A 896 -31.82 -23.01 -28.30
CA VAL A 896 -33.29 -22.90 -28.40
C VAL A 896 -33.85 -22.27 -27.12
N SER A 897 -34.44 -21.09 -27.20
CA SER A 897 -35.37 -20.60 -26.18
C SER A 897 -36.48 -19.80 -26.86
N PRO A 898 -37.73 -20.27 -26.85
CA PRO A 898 -38.85 -19.53 -27.44
C PRO A 898 -39.12 -18.26 -26.62
N GLU A 899 -39.46 -17.17 -27.30
CA GLU A 899 -39.92 -15.94 -26.67
C GLU A 899 -41.15 -16.25 -25.79
N VAL A 900 -41.08 -15.89 -24.51
CA VAL A 900 -42.23 -16.01 -23.59
C VAL A 900 -43.25 -14.96 -23.99
N SER A 901 -44.35 -15.37 -24.63
CA SER A 901 -45.46 -14.48 -24.97
C SER A 901 -46.17 -14.02 -23.68
N ILE A 902 -46.21 -12.71 -23.46
CA ILE A 902 -46.93 -12.10 -22.34
C ILE A 902 -48.42 -12.07 -22.69
N HIS A 903 -49.28 -12.60 -21.81
CA HIS A 903 -50.72 -12.52 -21.98
C HIS A 903 -51.15 -11.04 -22.07
N PRO A 904 -52.00 -10.64 -23.04
CA PRO A 904 -52.34 -9.23 -23.27
C PRO A 904 -53.00 -8.55 -22.05
N GLU A 905 -53.64 -9.33 -21.18
CA GLU A 905 -54.27 -8.86 -19.95
C GLU A 905 -53.37 -8.94 -18.71
N ALA A 906 -52.10 -9.34 -18.85
CA ALA A 906 -51.10 -9.28 -17.80
C ALA A 906 -50.56 -7.84 -17.67
N SER A 907 -51.34 -6.98 -16.98
CA SER A 907 -51.01 -5.56 -16.85
C SER A 907 -49.71 -5.34 -16.07
N LEU A 908 -48.71 -4.72 -16.70
CA LEU A 908 -47.38 -4.46 -16.12
C LEU A 908 -47.22 -3.04 -15.55
N ILE A 909 -48.31 -2.28 -15.49
CA ILE A 909 -48.39 -0.89 -15.05
C ILE A 909 -49.36 -0.84 -13.87
N SER A 910 -49.00 -0.08 -12.84
CA SER A 910 -49.84 0.10 -11.65
C SER A 910 -51.20 0.70 -12.01
N LYS A 911 -52.27 0.04 -11.58
CA LYS A 911 -53.67 0.47 -11.79
C LYS A 911 -54.49 0.29 -10.52
N LEU A 912 -55.63 0.99 -10.45
CA LEU A 912 -56.63 0.75 -9.41
C LEU A 912 -57.28 -0.63 -9.64
N LEU A 913 -57.28 -1.47 -8.62
CA LEU A 913 -57.98 -2.75 -8.61
C LEU A 913 -59.40 -2.58 -8.04
N PRO A 914 -60.41 -3.28 -8.60
CA PRO A 914 -61.76 -3.25 -8.07
C PRO A 914 -61.82 -3.89 -6.66
N PRO A 915 -62.64 -3.36 -5.72
CA PRO A 915 -62.86 -3.97 -4.40
C PRO A 915 -63.43 -5.38 -4.54
N LEU A 916 -63.02 -6.31 -3.66
CA LEU A 916 -63.47 -7.71 -3.70
C LEU A 916 -64.97 -7.83 -3.42
N HIS A 917 -65.54 -6.93 -2.62
CA HIS A 917 -67.00 -6.89 -2.38
C HIS A 917 -67.83 -6.51 -3.60
N ASN A 918 -67.25 -5.83 -4.61
CA ASN A 918 -67.94 -5.53 -5.86
C ASN A 918 -67.90 -6.70 -6.87
N LEU A 919 -67.10 -7.74 -6.61
CA LEU A 919 -66.93 -8.89 -7.49
C LEU A 919 -67.86 -10.06 -7.15
N THR A 920 -68.37 -10.12 -5.92
CA THR A 920 -69.37 -11.12 -5.47
C THR A 920 -70.77 -10.94 -6.09
N LEU A 921 -70.99 -9.98 -7.00
CA LEU A 921 -72.31 -9.61 -7.51
C LEU A 921 -72.60 -9.97 -8.98
N ASP A 922 -71.71 -10.63 -9.73
CA ASP A 922 -72.01 -11.07 -11.12
C ASP A 922 -72.07 -12.61 -11.28
N LEU A 923 -72.42 -13.34 -10.21
CA LEU A 923 -72.80 -14.76 -10.29
C LEU A 923 -74.17 -14.98 -10.95
N SER A 924 -74.92 -13.92 -11.26
CA SER A 924 -76.21 -14.00 -11.96
C SER A 924 -76.09 -14.09 -13.49
N LYS A 925 -74.91 -13.84 -14.08
CA LYS A 925 -74.69 -13.99 -15.53
C LYS A 925 -74.11 -15.35 -15.96
N PHE A 926 -73.76 -16.22 -15.02
CA PHE A 926 -73.16 -17.52 -15.32
C PHE A 926 -74.17 -18.68 -15.47
N PHE A 927 -75.48 -18.40 -15.41
CA PHE A 927 -76.54 -19.42 -15.57
C PHE A 927 -77.34 -19.32 -16.88
N ASP A 928 -76.94 -18.48 -17.83
CA ASP A 928 -77.68 -18.30 -19.09
C ASP A 928 -77.06 -18.94 -20.35
N ASP A 929 -75.96 -19.70 -20.24
CA ASP A 929 -75.58 -20.64 -21.30
C ASP A 929 -74.92 -21.89 -20.69
N ILE A 930 -75.55 -23.03 -21.00
CA ILE A 930 -75.35 -24.41 -20.49
C ILE A 930 -73.92 -24.94 -20.63
#